data_AF-A0A2T5LWD8-F1
#
_entry.id   AF-A0A2T5LWD8-F1
#
_cell.length_a   1.000
_cell.length_b   1.000
_cell.length_c   1.000
_cell.angle_alpha   90.00
_cell.angle_beta   90.00
_cell.angle_gamma   90.00
#
_symmetry.space_group_name_H-M   'P 1'
#
loop_
_entity.id
_entity.type
_entity.pdbx_description
1 polymer ?
#
loop_
_entity_poly.entity_id
_entity_poly.type
_entity_poly.pdbx_seq_one_letter_code
_entity_poly.pdbx_strand_id
1 'polypeptide(L)'
;MWLDRISSAPHLDSRSLSPLPPRSSSRFSPTPQNGRPAISRPGSSLSALVTPNASTASSPYARGSDTPTRRQNLASKSRPSEVTDPLVVLDGILKRQKEEALVTTASVVSLAAESRPPRLVAEIDFGDLGLEDFVKKVEEPTRLMNSDVGVQAIQQFEKERDKFQELHSAIAGCDDVSKSVEMYLNDFQTELGAVSAEIETLQTRSVQLSAMLENRKNVEQLLGPAVEEISVSPAAVRLIVEGPIDENWVKALNDIESRTTGIEAKVASSSTSKAIEDVRPLLEDVKKKAVERIRDYLVSQIRALRSPNINAQIIQQQRLVKFKDLYSYISRAHPALAGEIAQAYINTMRWYYLSHFTRYLHALEKIKIYPSDRNEVLGGDPSAQKSGNMIPGGRPGAAAHDPFSLGRRIDILRTGNHMALSSYLAEEDTSYHGIEVPFRNFNLALVDNVSAEYSFMTEMFSTMSFQQISRKALEIFSSVFTLGQGLAKQLIENATDSLGVLICVRLNQRAAFELQRRKVPVADSYINGINMQLWPRFQVIMDTHCESLKRIGSNTGRSAVSALSLAGGDDANQSSAPHFLTQRFGQLLHGILVLSSEAGDDEPVAHSLSRLTSEFDTLLAKLSRIGGDAKRRERFLFNNYSLILTIISDTQGKLATEQKQNGYKFPDNPHHEIELRLDVIGAGVVGLAVARQLASRPNTSTILLERHDAPGTETSSRNSEVIHAGLYYGTSTLKASLCIRGRELLYDLCQKHNIPYRNTKKWIVAQTEEQWAATLQVQEHAKSLNVPTRLISAAEAHEREPEVRALAGILESESTGIVDSHALMTYLQGDFEDRGGDCAFLTTVTGIEALDGGAAGYKVTTRSGDDGTETSIVAETVINSAGNSACAINNMLLPPERHRQPYYAKGTYFSYGASFPKPSVLVYPAAVPGHGGLGTHLTLDMGGRVRFGPDVEWVDDPNDLKPSPARLHEALSAIQAYLPNVDPEAISLDYCGIRPKLGRGGALNTGKGFIDFVIQKEEGFPGFVNLLGIESPGLTSSLAIAEKVEGILYR
;
A
#
# COMPACT_ATOMS: atom_id res chain seq x y z
N MET A 1 4.02 -10.86 27.92
CA MET A 1 4.10 -9.52 27.31
C MET A 1 4.82 -9.61 25.96
N TRP A 2 4.06 -9.79 24.88
CA TRP A 2 4.44 -9.32 23.52
C TRP A 2 3.50 -8.16 23.11
N LEU A 3 2.99 -7.46 24.13
CA LEU A 3 2.26 -6.20 24.03
C LEU A 3 3.24 -5.09 23.61
N ASP A 4 2.70 -3.99 23.08
CA ASP A 4 3.44 -2.81 22.64
C ASP A 4 4.44 -3.04 21.50
N ARG A 5 4.11 -3.96 20.57
CA ARG A 5 4.64 -3.96 19.21
C ARG A 5 3.50 -3.69 18.22
N ILE A 6 3.49 -2.48 17.66
CA ILE A 6 2.58 -1.97 16.60
C ILE A 6 1.10 -1.85 17.03
N SER A 7 0.78 -0.76 17.74
CA SER A 7 -0.59 -0.27 17.91
C SER A 7 -0.64 1.27 17.83
N SER A 8 -0.28 1.82 16.67
CA SER A 8 -0.24 3.28 16.44
C SER A 8 -0.51 3.67 14.97
N ALA A 9 -1.64 3.22 14.43
CA ALA A 9 -2.29 3.76 13.24
C ALA A 9 -3.82 3.71 13.45
N PRO A 10 -4.59 4.72 13.00
CA PRO A 10 -5.99 4.85 13.39
C PRO A 10 -6.92 3.97 12.53
N HIS A 11 -7.63 3.04 13.16
CA HIS A 11 -8.82 2.43 12.57
C HIS A 11 -10.09 3.08 13.16
N LEU A 12 -11.02 3.44 12.28
CA LEU A 12 -12.33 4.01 12.66
C LEU A 12 -13.23 2.94 13.29
N ASP A 13 -14.16 3.40 14.14
CA ASP A 13 -15.16 2.56 14.78
C ASP A 13 -16.00 1.75 13.78
N SER A 14 -16.11 0.44 14.03
CA SER A 14 -17.27 -0.35 13.61
C SER A 14 -17.83 -1.08 14.84
N ARG A 15 -19.14 -0.93 15.08
CA ARG A 15 -19.79 -1.38 16.32
C ARG A 15 -20.44 -2.75 16.14
N SER A 16 -20.21 -3.66 17.09
CA SER A 16 -21.18 -4.73 17.39
C SER A 16 -21.17 -5.16 18.87
N LEU A 17 -22.18 -4.65 19.58
CA LEU A 17 -23.06 -5.41 20.49
C LEU A 17 -22.43 -6.30 21.59
N SER A 18 -22.43 -5.80 22.82
CA SER A 18 -22.39 -6.60 24.06
C SER A 18 -23.80 -6.69 24.70
N PRO A 19 -24.19 -7.81 25.34
CA PRO A 19 -25.53 -7.99 25.91
C PRO A 19 -25.73 -7.30 27.28
N LEU A 20 -26.99 -7.05 27.62
CA LEU A 20 -27.44 -6.39 28.86
C LEU A 20 -27.52 -7.35 30.06
N PRO A 21 -27.13 -6.91 31.27
CA PRO A 21 -27.65 -7.43 32.55
C PRO A 21 -29.04 -6.82 32.89
N PRO A 22 -29.86 -7.48 33.72
CA PRO A 22 -31.27 -7.11 33.93
C PRO A 22 -31.49 -5.95 34.93
N ARG A 23 -32.66 -5.30 34.83
CA ARG A 23 -33.14 -4.28 35.79
C ARG A 23 -33.85 -4.91 36.99
N SER A 24 -33.68 -4.29 38.15
CA SER A 24 -34.62 -4.35 39.29
C SER A 24 -35.22 -2.96 39.54
N SER A 25 -36.18 -2.82 40.46
CA SER A 25 -37.25 -1.81 40.36
C SER A 25 -37.63 -1.07 41.66
N SER A 26 -38.55 -0.10 41.52
CA SER A 26 -39.12 0.79 42.55
C SER A 26 -38.17 1.87 43.08
N ARG A 27 -38.58 3.06 43.54
CA ARG A 27 -39.70 4.03 43.34
C ARG A 27 -39.58 4.97 44.55
N PHE A 28 -39.59 6.28 44.37
CA PHE A 28 -40.36 7.30 45.12
C PHE A 28 -40.00 8.72 44.60
N SER A 29 -40.63 9.77 45.12
CA SER A 29 -40.95 11.04 44.41
C SER A 29 -40.83 12.28 45.35
N PRO A 30 -41.24 13.54 45.01
CA PRO A 30 -41.36 14.27 43.72
C PRO A 30 -40.86 15.77 43.70
N THR A 31 -40.49 16.31 42.52
CA THR A 31 -40.72 17.74 42.06
C THR A 31 -40.04 18.93 42.81
N PRO A 32 -40.20 20.23 42.40
CA PRO A 32 -39.79 20.84 41.10
C PRO A 32 -39.13 22.26 41.21
N GLN A 33 -38.49 22.78 40.13
CA GLN A 33 -38.83 24.08 39.43
C GLN A 33 -37.76 24.63 38.44
N ASN A 34 -38.28 25.16 37.30
CA ASN A 34 -37.94 26.37 36.52
C ASN A 34 -36.50 26.89 36.25
N GLY A 35 -36.30 27.41 35.01
CA GLY A 35 -35.60 28.71 34.82
C GLY A 35 -34.60 28.86 33.66
N ARG A 36 -35.04 29.34 32.49
CA ARG A 36 -34.20 29.96 31.41
C ARG A 36 -34.15 31.50 31.59
N PRO A 37 -33.49 32.31 30.73
CA PRO A 37 -32.08 32.35 30.26
C PRO A 37 -31.50 33.80 30.32
N ALA A 38 -30.31 34.11 29.75
CA ALA A 38 -29.96 35.46 29.23
C ALA A 38 -28.66 35.50 28.37
N ILE A 39 -28.47 36.57 27.59
CA ILE A 39 -27.28 36.93 26.77
C ILE A 39 -27.05 38.45 26.86
N SER A 40 -25.82 38.95 27.05
CA SER A 40 -25.39 40.31 26.61
C SER A 40 -23.87 40.56 26.68
N ARG A 41 -23.39 41.54 25.86
CA ARG A 41 -22.06 42.21 25.88
C ARG A 41 -22.15 43.50 26.77
N PRO A 42 -21.31 44.58 26.69
CA PRO A 42 -20.04 44.87 25.97
C PRO A 42 -18.97 45.72 26.74
N GLY A 43 -17.89 46.15 26.04
CA GLY A 43 -17.52 47.60 26.00
C GLY A 43 -16.36 48.19 26.84
N SER A 44 -15.13 48.18 26.28
CA SER A 44 -14.11 49.27 26.23
C SER A 44 -14.10 50.50 27.18
N SER A 45 -12.90 50.95 27.61
CA SER A 45 -12.34 52.31 27.30
C SER A 45 -11.00 52.66 28.02
N LEU A 46 -10.29 53.70 27.51
CA LEU A 46 -9.13 54.45 28.08
C LEU A 46 -7.76 53.71 28.18
N SER A 47 -6.57 54.31 27.99
CA SER A 47 -6.15 55.63 27.41
C SER A 47 -4.64 55.60 27.00
N ALA A 48 -4.12 56.66 26.36
CA ALA A 48 -2.74 56.80 25.84
C ALA A 48 -1.67 57.08 26.95
N LEU A 49 -0.34 57.28 26.74
CA LEU A 49 0.41 57.92 25.62
C LEU A 49 1.95 57.67 25.75
N VAL A 50 2.76 58.12 24.77
CA VAL A 50 4.26 58.27 24.72
C VAL A 50 5.10 57.09 24.14
N THR A 51 6.26 57.44 23.56
CA THR A 51 7.15 56.70 22.61
C THR A 51 8.61 56.62 23.15
N PRO A 52 9.71 56.35 22.38
CA PRO A 52 9.98 55.61 21.11
C PRO A 52 11.16 54.60 21.18
N ASN A 53 11.45 53.81 20.11
CA ASN A 53 12.76 53.70 19.38
C ASN A 53 13.09 52.36 18.66
N ALA A 54 14.06 52.46 17.72
CA ALA A 54 15.04 51.45 17.26
C ALA A 54 14.62 50.27 16.34
N SER A 55 14.45 50.61 15.06
CA SER A 55 15.04 50.00 13.85
C SER A 55 15.98 48.77 13.94
N THR A 56 15.82 47.84 12.98
CA THR A 56 16.86 47.11 12.16
C THR A 56 17.91 46.21 12.87
N ALA A 57 18.42 45.10 12.31
CA ALA A 57 18.45 44.62 10.92
C ALA A 57 18.59 43.07 10.76
N SER A 58 18.31 42.59 9.54
CA SER A 58 18.98 41.51 8.77
C SER A 58 19.32 40.11 9.35
N SER A 59 18.78 39.10 8.66
CA SER A 59 19.35 37.78 8.28
C SER A 59 20.84 37.81 7.88
N PRO A 60 21.60 36.68 7.76
CA PRO A 60 21.35 35.54 6.82
C PRO A 60 21.65 34.15 7.46
N TYR A 61 21.78 32.97 6.81
CA TYR A 61 22.03 32.56 5.41
C TYR A 61 21.27 31.27 5.01
N ALA A 62 21.27 30.95 3.72
CA ALA A 62 20.51 29.86 3.09
C ALA A 62 21.36 28.61 2.73
N ARG A 63 20.67 27.52 2.36
CA ARG A 63 21.09 26.56 1.32
C ARG A 63 19.85 26.01 0.59
N GLY A 64 19.97 25.74 -0.70
CA GLY A 64 18.91 25.18 -1.55
C GLY A 64 19.42 24.00 -2.37
N SER A 65 18.73 23.67 -3.48
CA SER A 65 19.15 22.64 -4.43
C SER A 65 18.68 22.97 -5.84
N ASP A 66 19.60 22.93 -6.82
CA ASP A 66 19.34 23.14 -8.24
C ASP A 66 18.65 21.95 -8.92
N THR A 67 18.14 22.14 -10.15
CA THR A 67 18.71 21.51 -11.37
C THR A 67 18.06 22.05 -12.67
N PRO A 68 18.71 21.95 -13.86
CA PRO A 68 18.42 22.84 -15.01
C PRO A 68 18.19 22.15 -16.37
N THR A 69 17.90 22.90 -17.46
CA THR A 69 18.74 22.95 -18.71
C THR A 69 18.18 23.78 -19.90
N ARG A 70 18.85 24.91 -20.20
CA ARG A 70 19.49 25.27 -21.50
C ARG A 70 18.70 25.31 -22.85
N ARG A 71 18.37 26.55 -23.29
CA ARG A 71 18.37 27.10 -24.71
C ARG A 71 17.27 26.54 -25.68
N GLN A 72 16.87 27.20 -26.79
CA GLN A 72 17.41 28.37 -27.53
C GLN A 72 16.33 29.13 -28.37
N ASN A 73 16.64 30.38 -28.79
CA ASN A 73 16.09 31.15 -29.95
C ASN A 73 14.57 31.41 -30.11
N LEU A 74 14.15 32.68 -30.09
CA LEU A 74 13.70 33.47 -31.28
C LEU A 74 13.37 34.93 -30.91
N ALA A 75 12.96 35.78 -31.87
CA ALA A 75 13.21 37.24 -31.81
C ALA A 75 12.07 38.18 -32.26
N SER A 76 12.28 39.46 -31.89
CA SER A 76 11.83 40.74 -32.49
C SER A 76 10.34 41.18 -32.49
N LYS A 77 10.11 42.41 -32.00
CA LYS A 77 9.38 43.47 -32.73
C LYS A 77 9.51 44.87 -32.09
N SER A 78 9.17 45.88 -32.88
CA SER A 78 9.01 47.31 -32.55
C SER A 78 8.05 47.93 -33.60
N ARG A 79 7.58 49.18 -33.53
CA ARG A 79 7.79 50.31 -32.59
C ARG A 79 6.42 51.00 -32.34
N PRO A 80 6.33 52.08 -31.53
CA PRO A 80 6.30 53.42 -32.16
C PRO A 80 7.03 54.50 -31.35
N SER A 81 6.96 55.75 -31.82
CA SER A 81 7.77 56.87 -31.31
C SER A 81 7.07 58.21 -31.52
N GLU A 82 6.82 58.96 -30.43
CA GLU A 82 6.63 60.43 -30.42
C GLU A 82 6.47 60.99 -28.97
N VAL A 83 7.48 60.78 -28.12
CA VAL A 83 7.70 61.60 -26.90
C VAL A 83 9.21 61.79 -26.74
N THR A 84 9.67 63.02 -26.54
CA THR A 84 11.09 63.36 -26.40
C THR A 84 11.56 63.19 -24.95
N ASP A 85 12.77 62.67 -24.75
CA ASP A 85 13.36 62.43 -23.44
C ASP A 85 13.65 63.77 -22.70
N PRO A 86 13.22 63.94 -21.42
CA PRO A 86 13.50 65.15 -20.64
C PRO A 86 14.98 65.54 -20.55
N LEU A 87 15.91 64.58 -20.64
CA LEU A 87 17.35 64.84 -20.61
C LEU A 87 17.81 65.64 -21.85
N VAL A 88 17.17 65.45 -23.01
CA VAL A 88 17.47 66.20 -24.24
C VAL A 88 17.03 67.67 -24.12
N VAL A 89 15.97 67.94 -23.36
CA VAL A 89 15.49 69.32 -23.11
C VAL A 89 16.49 70.09 -22.23
N LEU A 90 17.03 69.45 -21.19
CA LEU A 90 18.05 70.05 -20.31
C LEU A 90 19.39 70.27 -21.02
N ASP A 91 19.84 69.29 -21.80
CA ASP A 91 21.09 69.38 -22.58
C ASP A 91 21.02 70.48 -23.65
N GLY A 92 19.84 70.69 -24.26
CA GLY A 92 19.59 71.79 -25.20
C GLY A 92 19.59 73.20 -24.60
N ILE A 93 19.29 73.34 -23.30
CA ILE A 93 19.37 74.63 -22.59
C ILE A 93 20.82 74.94 -22.21
N LEU A 94 21.55 73.96 -21.69
CA LEU A 94 22.92 74.17 -21.18
C LEU A 94 23.99 74.34 -22.27
N LYS A 95 23.83 73.70 -23.44
CA LYS A 95 24.85 73.77 -24.51
C LYS A 95 24.91 75.11 -25.26
N ARG A 96 23.84 75.91 -25.25
CA ARG A 96 23.74 77.11 -26.12
C ARG A 96 24.42 78.38 -25.61
N GLN A 97 25.16 78.32 -24.50
CA GLN A 97 25.89 79.48 -23.94
C GLN A 97 27.39 79.25 -23.70
N LYS A 98 27.98 78.16 -24.22
CA LYS A 98 29.43 77.92 -24.10
C LYS A 98 30.08 77.23 -25.29
N GLU A 99 29.63 77.61 -26.49
CA GLU A 99 30.30 77.28 -27.76
C GLU A 99 31.43 78.28 -28.13
N GLU A 100 31.70 79.27 -27.28
CA GLU A 100 32.90 80.10 -27.36
C GLU A 100 34.04 79.52 -26.49
N ALA A 101 35.25 79.53 -27.05
CA ALA A 101 36.52 79.08 -26.44
C ALA A 101 36.69 77.57 -26.16
N LEU A 102 36.82 76.76 -27.22
CA LEU A 102 37.54 75.47 -27.16
C LEU A 102 38.30 75.16 -28.47
N VAL A 103 39.55 75.62 -28.54
CA VAL A 103 40.42 75.50 -29.71
C VAL A 103 41.61 74.57 -29.43
N THR A 104 41.49 73.33 -29.95
CA THR A 104 42.56 72.51 -30.54
C THR A 104 43.78 72.06 -29.70
N THR A 105 43.80 70.75 -29.37
CA THR A 105 44.98 69.83 -29.24
C THR A 105 46.13 70.14 -28.25
N ALA A 106 46.32 69.35 -27.19
CA ALA A 106 47.10 68.08 -27.10
C ALA A 106 48.63 68.29 -26.90
N SER A 107 49.32 67.61 -25.97
CA SER A 107 49.37 66.15 -25.82
C SER A 107 50.06 65.66 -24.51
N VAL A 108 49.89 64.36 -24.22
CA VAL A 108 50.52 63.40 -23.26
C VAL A 108 51.64 63.87 -22.26
N VAL A 109 51.63 63.25 -21.05
CA VAL A 109 52.78 62.85 -20.16
C VAL A 109 52.74 63.39 -18.70
N SER A 110 52.47 62.46 -17.77
CA SER A 110 53.13 62.20 -16.46
C SER A 110 53.43 63.31 -15.41
N LEU A 111 52.82 63.12 -14.23
CA LEU A 111 53.37 63.14 -12.86
C LEU A 111 54.42 64.18 -12.38
N ALA A 112 54.17 64.62 -11.12
CA ALA A 112 55.11 64.83 -10.00
C ALA A 112 55.68 66.23 -9.70
N ALA A 113 56.07 66.35 -8.42
CA ALA A 113 56.97 67.33 -7.80
C ALA A 113 56.56 68.82 -7.77
N GLU A 114 56.11 69.24 -6.57
CA GLU A 114 56.57 70.40 -5.82
C GLU A 114 57.55 71.39 -6.50
N SER A 115 57.17 72.67 -6.58
CA SER A 115 58.04 73.78 -6.10
C SER A 115 57.34 75.15 -6.06
N ARG A 116 57.20 75.69 -4.84
CA ARG A 116 57.76 77.02 -4.54
C ARG A 116 59.28 76.82 -4.42
N PRO A 117 60.16 77.78 -4.78
CA PRO A 117 60.12 79.20 -4.35
C PRO A 117 60.56 80.13 -5.53
N PRO A 118 61.16 81.34 -5.38
CA PRO A 118 61.45 82.13 -4.18
C PRO A 118 61.18 83.66 -4.22
N ARG A 119 61.18 84.23 -2.99
CA ARG A 119 61.73 85.54 -2.59
C ARG A 119 61.38 86.80 -3.39
N LEU A 120 60.67 87.70 -2.71
CA LEU A 120 61.16 89.08 -2.57
C LEU A 120 62.30 89.10 -1.53
N VAL A 121 63.46 89.61 -1.96
CA VAL A 121 64.62 90.07 -1.15
C VAL A 121 65.06 91.33 -1.92
N ALA A 122 64.66 92.53 -1.49
CA ALA A 122 65.15 93.33 -0.35
C ALA A 122 66.29 94.28 -0.76
N GLU A 123 66.21 95.52 -0.23
CA GLU A 123 67.31 96.49 -0.07
C GLU A 123 68.20 96.81 -1.30
N ILE A 124 67.76 97.81 -2.08
CA ILE A 124 68.62 98.75 -2.84
C ILE A 124 67.92 100.12 -2.68
N ASP A 125 68.40 101.13 -1.96
CA ASP A 125 69.72 101.80 -1.89
C ASP A 125 69.86 102.99 -2.87
N PHE A 126 70.41 104.11 -2.38
CA PHE A 126 70.48 105.43 -3.02
C PHE A 126 71.82 106.10 -2.65
N GLY A 127 72.91 105.66 -3.27
CA GLY A 127 74.27 105.99 -2.85
C GLY A 127 74.65 107.50 -2.87
N ASP A 128 75.04 108.01 -1.71
CA ASP A 128 75.87 109.20 -1.45
C ASP A 128 75.50 110.54 -2.12
N LEU A 129 74.26 110.70 -2.60
CA LEU A 129 73.82 111.88 -3.37
C LEU A 129 72.61 112.60 -2.74
N GLY A 130 72.44 113.88 -3.10
CA GLY A 130 71.89 114.91 -2.21
C GLY A 130 70.37 115.09 -2.18
N LEU A 131 69.87 115.48 -1.00
CA LEU A 131 68.49 115.90 -0.74
C LEU A 131 68.17 117.29 -1.30
N GLU A 132 68.28 117.46 -2.62
CA GLU A 132 67.62 118.52 -3.39
C GLU A 132 67.04 117.94 -4.69
N ASP A 133 67.84 117.16 -5.42
CA ASP A 133 67.33 116.26 -6.48
C ASP A 133 66.33 115.22 -5.90
N PHE A 134 66.55 114.80 -4.65
CA PHE A 134 65.68 113.87 -3.94
C PHE A 134 64.72 114.54 -2.93
N VAL A 135 64.83 115.86 -2.67
CA VAL A 135 63.96 116.57 -1.71
C VAL A 135 63.62 117.99 -2.17
N LYS A 136 62.32 118.18 -2.48
CA LYS A 136 61.66 119.47 -2.21
C LYS A 136 61.65 119.73 -0.71
N LYS A 137 62.43 120.70 -0.25
CA LYS A 137 62.16 121.34 1.05
C LYS A 137 60.82 122.09 0.94
N VAL A 138 59.95 121.95 1.94
CA VAL A 138 58.64 122.61 2.11
C VAL A 138 58.48 122.88 3.61
N GLU A 139 58.18 124.06 4.13
CA GLU A 139 57.99 125.40 3.53
C GLU A 139 56.75 125.62 2.61
N GLU A 140 55.60 125.90 3.22
CA GLU A 140 54.48 126.70 2.65
C GLU A 140 53.66 127.36 3.78
N PRO A 141 53.05 128.56 3.55
CA PRO A 141 51.84 128.95 4.30
C PRO A 141 50.71 129.76 3.54
N THR A 142 49.63 129.09 3.06
CA THR A 142 48.15 129.45 3.16
C THR A 142 47.38 130.39 2.12
N ARG A 143 46.03 130.17 1.88
CA ARG A 143 44.85 131.10 1.44
C ARG A 143 44.29 131.14 -0.04
N LEU A 144 43.22 131.93 -0.42
CA LEU A 144 41.72 131.72 -0.31
C LEU A 144 40.75 132.72 -1.11
N MET A 145 39.45 132.35 -1.39
CA MET A 145 38.13 133.16 -1.46
C MET A 145 37.42 133.81 -2.74
N ASN A 146 36.04 133.87 -2.72
CA ASN A 146 34.98 134.80 -3.31
C ASN A 146 34.60 134.91 -4.85
N SER A 147 33.45 135.50 -5.39
CA SER A 147 32.00 135.78 -4.98
C SER A 147 31.10 136.55 -6.06
N ASP A 148 29.72 136.54 -5.96
CA ASP A 148 28.66 137.60 -6.32
C ASP A 148 27.62 137.50 -7.54
N VAL A 149 26.48 138.26 -7.46
CA VAL A 149 25.30 138.55 -8.37
C VAL A 149 24.03 137.64 -8.36
N GLY A 150 22.80 138.18 -8.17
CA GLY A 150 21.56 137.36 -8.29
C GLY A 150 20.11 137.92 -8.06
N VAL A 151 19.80 139.21 -8.22
CA VAL A 151 18.51 139.80 -7.70
C VAL A 151 17.21 139.53 -8.51
N GLN A 152 17.25 139.29 -9.82
CA GLN A 152 16.03 139.28 -10.65
C GLN A 152 15.23 137.96 -10.72
N ALA A 153 15.86 136.80 -10.49
CA ALA A 153 15.22 135.51 -10.77
C ALA A 153 14.07 135.12 -9.82
N ILE A 154 14.08 135.67 -8.60
CA ILE A 154 13.23 135.22 -7.48
C ILE A 154 11.74 135.43 -7.75
N GLN A 155 11.35 136.57 -8.32
CA GLN A 155 9.92 136.92 -8.55
C GLN A 155 9.22 136.01 -9.56
N GLN A 156 9.96 135.36 -10.46
CA GLN A 156 9.36 134.43 -11.44
C GLN A 156 9.16 133.03 -10.85
N PHE A 157 10.03 132.63 -9.90
CA PHE A 157 9.95 131.34 -9.21
C PHE A 157 8.76 131.24 -8.26
N GLU A 158 8.40 132.34 -7.57
CA GLU A 158 7.24 132.39 -6.67
C GLU A 158 5.92 132.06 -7.37
N LYS A 159 5.79 132.35 -8.67
CA LYS A 159 4.54 132.22 -9.43
C LYS A 159 4.26 130.81 -9.95
N GLU A 160 5.26 129.94 -10.01
CA GLU A 160 5.13 128.55 -10.47
C GLU A 160 5.45 127.50 -9.38
N ARG A 161 5.92 127.96 -8.21
CA ARG A 161 6.29 127.16 -7.02
C ARG A 161 5.38 125.96 -6.77
N ASP A 162 4.07 126.15 -6.80
CA ASP A 162 3.11 125.12 -6.37
C ASP A 162 3.10 123.89 -7.30
N LYS A 163 3.42 124.05 -8.59
CA LYS A 163 3.62 122.92 -9.51
C LYS A 163 4.92 122.16 -9.24
N PHE A 164 5.99 122.87 -8.88
CA PHE A 164 7.25 122.24 -8.49
C PHE A 164 7.12 121.52 -7.14
N GLN A 165 6.30 122.04 -6.22
CA GLN A 165 5.94 121.40 -4.96
C GLN A 165 5.24 120.05 -5.19
N GLU A 166 4.27 120.01 -6.11
CA GLU A 166 3.51 118.80 -6.47
C GLU A 166 4.41 117.74 -7.15
N LEU A 167 5.26 118.15 -8.11
CA LEU A 167 6.23 117.27 -8.75
C LEU A 167 7.25 116.70 -7.75
N HIS A 168 7.77 117.52 -6.83
CA HIS A 168 8.71 117.09 -5.81
C HIS A 168 8.09 116.07 -4.85
N SER A 169 6.82 116.26 -4.46
CA SER A 169 6.08 115.29 -3.63
C SER A 169 5.86 113.95 -4.34
N ALA A 170 5.68 113.95 -5.67
CA ALA A 170 5.57 112.72 -6.45
C ALA A 170 6.89 111.95 -6.54
N ILE A 171 8.01 112.66 -6.75
CA ILE A 171 9.36 112.06 -6.80
C ILE A 171 9.73 111.44 -5.45
N ALA A 172 9.50 112.15 -4.33
CA ALA A 172 9.75 111.63 -2.99
C ALA A 172 8.99 110.32 -2.69
N GLY A 173 7.75 110.19 -3.18
CA GLY A 173 6.97 108.95 -3.08
C GLY A 173 7.59 107.76 -3.83
N CYS A 174 8.26 108.00 -4.96
CA CYS A 174 8.98 106.97 -5.71
C CYS A 174 10.29 106.54 -4.99
N ASP A 175 10.99 107.48 -4.36
CA ASP A 175 12.22 107.18 -3.60
C ASP A 175 11.93 106.29 -2.38
N ASP A 176 10.85 106.55 -1.64
CA ASP A 176 10.48 105.73 -0.47
C ASP A 176 10.00 104.32 -0.85
N VAL A 177 9.30 104.16 -1.98
CA VAL A 177 9.01 102.82 -2.55
C VAL A 177 10.31 102.11 -2.95
N SER A 178 11.26 102.82 -3.54
CA SER A 178 12.54 102.24 -3.97
C SER A 178 13.37 101.74 -2.78
N LYS A 179 13.45 102.50 -1.68
CA LYS A 179 14.08 102.06 -0.42
C LYS A 179 13.42 100.81 0.15
N SER A 180 12.09 100.69 0.08
CA SER A 180 11.40 99.50 0.56
C SER A 180 11.78 98.25 -0.24
N VAL A 181 11.98 98.37 -1.56
CA VAL A 181 12.43 97.25 -2.41
C VAL A 181 13.90 96.91 -2.14
N GLU A 182 14.75 97.92 -1.93
CA GLU A 182 16.15 97.75 -1.54
C GLU A 182 16.29 96.98 -0.22
N MET A 183 15.50 97.32 0.81
CA MET A 183 15.45 96.56 2.07
C MET A 183 15.08 95.10 1.86
N TYR A 184 13.96 94.81 1.17
CA TYR A 184 13.51 93.42 0.97
C TYR A 184 14.53 92.56 0.21
N LEU A 185 15.28 93.13 -0.73
CA LEU A 185 16.34 92.40 -1.44
C LEU A 185 17.55 92.11 -0.55
N ASN A 186 17.92 93.03 0.34
CA ASN A 186 19.04 92.88 1.26
C ASN A 186 18.72 91.86 2.38
N ASP A 187 17.49 91.90 2.90
CA ASP A 187 16.95 90.91 3.84
C ASP A 187 16.94 89.51 3.20
N PHE A 188 16.41 89.38 1.98
CA PHE A 188 16.41 88.09 1.27
C PHE A 188 17.83 87.56 0.97
N GLN A 189 18.78 88.45 0.64
CA GLN A 189 20.18 88.06 0.42
C GLN A 189 20.85 87.54 1.71
N THR A 190 20.53 88.13 2.88
CA THR A 190 21.06 87.66 4.16
C THR A 190 20.43 86.35 4.63
N GLU A 191 19.12 86.15 4.43
CA GLU A 191 18.47 84.84 4.66
C GLU A 191 19.07 83.73 3.78
N LEU A 192 19.27 83.99 2.47
CA LEU A 192 19.85 83.00 1.56
C LEU A 192 21.29 82.61 1.94
N GLY A 193 22.06 83.57 2.46
CA GLY A 193 23.39 83.33 3.02
C GLY A 193 23.36 82.45 4.27
N ALA A 194 22.42 82.69 5.19
CA ALA A 194 22.25 81.88 6.40
C ALA A 194 21.87 80.42 6.07
N VAL A 195 20.88 80.22 5.20
CA VAL A 195 20.45 78.86 4.77
C VAL A 195 21.58 78.11 4.05
N SER A 196 22.38 78.80 3.23
CA SER A 196 23.53 78.20 2.56
C SER A 196 24.58 77.68 3.57
N ALA A 197 24.87 78.45 4.61
CA ALA A 197 25.79 78.05 5.67
C ALA A 197 25.24 76.86 6.50
N GLU A 198 23.94 76.84 6.81
CA GLU A 198 23.32 75.68 7.49
C GLU A 198 23.45 74.40 6.65
N ILE A 199 23.18 74.48 5.34
CA ILE A 199 23.34 73.34 4.42
C ILE A 199 24.79 72.85 4.38
N GLU A 200 25.79 73.74 4.32
CA GLU A 200 27.20 73.37 4.32
C GLU A 200 27.61 72.66 5.63
N THR A 201 27.15 73.14 6.79
CA THR A 201 27.44 72.48 8.08
C THR A 201 26.77 71.11 8.19
N LEU A 202 25.52 70.96 7.71
CA LEU A 202 24.81 69.68 7.68
C LEU A 202 25.48 68.68 6.73
N GLN A 203 25.90 69.11 5.54
CA GLN A 203 26.59 68.28 4.57
C GLN A 203 27.95 67.81 5.11
N THR A 204 28.72 68.72 5.72
CA THR A 204 30.00 68.40 6.39
C THR A 204 29.80 67.36 7.50
N ARG A 205 28.77 67.53 8.34
CA ARG A 205 28.45 66.60 9.43
C ARG A 205 28.00 65.23 8.92
N SER A 206 27.29 65.19 7.79
CA SER A 206 26.88 63.94 7.12
C SER A 206 28.07 63.14 6.59
N VAL A 207 29.04 63.80 5.96
CA VAL A 207 30.29 63.16 5.49
C VAL A 207 31.09 62.59 6.68
N GLN A 208 31.23 63.36 7.77
CA GLN A 208 31.92 62.90 8.98
C GLN A 208 31.25 61.66 9.59
N LEU A 209 29.92 61.67 9.75
CA LEU A 209 29.17 60.51 10.28
C LEU A 209 29.29 59.27 9.37
N SER A 210 29.31 59.47 8.05
CA SER A 210 29.50 58.39 7.08
C SER A 210 30.88 57.74 7.24
N ALA A 211 31.94 58.53 7.31
CA ALA A 211 33.31 58.05 7.53
C ALA A 211 33.47 57.35 8.90
N MET A 212 32.82 57.83 9.96
CA MET A 212 32.82 57.15 11.27
C MET A 212 32.10 55.79 11.22
N LEU A 213 30.99 55.69 10.48
CA LEU A 213 30.23 54.44 10.29
C LEU A 213 31.02 53.41 9.48
N GLU A 214 31.72 53.84 8.43
CA GLU A 214 32.57 52.97 7.61
C GLU A 214 33.81 52.47 8.37
N ASN A 215 34.50 53.36 9.10
CA ASN A 215 35.58 52.96 10.01
C ASN A 215 35.10 51.97 11.08
N ARG A 216 33.91 52.17 11.64
CA ARG A 216 33.32 51.21 12.58
C ARG A 216 33.09 49.84 11.94
N LYS A 217 32.51 49.77 10.74
CA LYS A 217 32.30 48.51 10.01
C LYS A 217 33.61 47.77 9.75
N ASN A 218 34.67 48.48 9.34
CA ASN A 218 35.97 47.86 9.08
C ASN A 218 36.60 47.28 10.37
N VAL A 219 36.45 47.97 11.51
CA VAL A 219 36.89 47.45 12.83
C VAL A 219 36.03 46.26 13.28
N GLU A 220 34.71 46.33 13.07
CA GLU A 220 33.75 45.27 13.41
C GLU A 220 33.99 44.00 12.59
N GLN A 221 34.32 44.13 11.30
CA GLN A 221 34.68 43.03 10.41
C GLN A 221 35.99 42.30 10.83
N LEU A 222 36.92 42.99 11.48
CA LEU A 222 38.20 42.42 11.92
C LEU A 222 38.15 41.88 13.37
N LEU A 223 37.52 42.62 14.29
CA LEU A 223 37.45 42.24 15.71
C LEU A 223 36.28 41.31 16.03
N GLY A 224 35.15 41.44 15.32
CA GLY A 224 33.94 40.63 15.56
C GLY A 224 34.22 39.13 15.55
N PRO A 225 34.77 38.56 14.46
CA PRO A 225 35.09 37.14 14.40
C PRO A 225 36.07 36.69 15.50
N ALA A 226 37.11 37.48 15.77
CA ALA A 226 38.11 37.16 16.79
C ALA A 226 37.55 37.17 18.23
N VAL A 227 36.55 38.01 18.50
CA VAL A 227 35.82 38.04 19.78
C VAL A 227 34.81 36.90 19.85
N GLU A 228 34.02 36.66 18.80
CA GLU A 228 33.04 35.58 18.74
C GLU A 228 33.68 34.19 18.92
N GLU A 229 34.86 33.95 18.36
CA GLU A 229 35.62 32.70 18.51
C GLU A 229 36.10 32.42 19.94
N ILE A 230 36.31 33.46 20.76
CA ILE A 230 36.78 33.34 22.15
C ILE A 230 35.60 33.44 23.15
N SER A 231 34.52 34.13 22.77
CA SER A 231 33.33 34.31 23.60
C SER A 231 32.53 33.01 23.76
N VAL A 232 31.98 32.80 24.96
CA VAL A 232 31.08 31.69 25.27
C VAL A 232 29.83 32.26 25.93
N SER A 233 28.65 31.90 25.42
CA SER A 233 27.38 32.45 25.91
C SER A 233 27.11 32.04 27.38
N PRO A 234 26.94 32.99 28.32
CA PRO A 234 26.59 32.67 29.70
C PRO A 234 25.25 31.92 29.83
N ALA A 235 24.35 32.07 28.86
CA ALA A 235 23.11 31.30 28.80
C ALA A 235 23.35 29.83 28.46
N ALA A 236 24.30 29.52 27.54
CA ALA A 236 24.68 28.15 27.22
C ALA A 236 25.36 27.45 28.42
N VAL A 237 26.23 28.16 29.14
CA VAL A 237 26.87 27.64 30.36
C VAL A 237 25.84 27.32 31.44
N ARG A 238 24.88 28.23 31.71
CA ARG A 238 23.77 27.97 32.65
C ARG A 238 22.91 26.77 32.21
N LEU A 239 22.63 26.65 30.92
CA LEU A 239 21.85 25.52 30.39
C LEU A 239 22.56 24.17 30.62
N ILE A 240 23.88 24.09 30.45
CA ILE A 240 24.65 22.87 30.76
C ILE A 240 24.61 22.54 32.26
N VAL A 241 24.84 23.53 33.13
CA VAL A 241 24.92 23.31 34.58
C VAL A 241 23.54 22.97 35.18
N GLU A 242 22.51 23.76 34.89
CA GLU A 242 21.22 23.74 35.59
C GLU A 242 20.05 23.22 34.75
N GLY A 243 20.14 23.30 33.41
CA GLY A 243 19.03 23.01 32.50
C GLY A 243 18.64 21.53 32.38
N PRO A 244 17.39 21.23 31.98
CA PRO A 244 16.99 19.88 31.59
C PRO A 244 17.76 19.43 30.34
N ILE A 245 17.98 18.12 30.20
CA ILE A 245 18.62 17.57 29.00
C ILE A 245 17.56 17.41 27.92
N ASP A 246 17.52 18.40 27.02
CA ASP A 246 16.65 18.48 25.85
C ASP A 246 17.48 18.73 24.56
N GLU A 247 16.82 19.01 23.44
CA GLU A 247 17.51 19.32 22.17
C GLU A 247 18.28 20.64 22.21
N ASN A 248 17.96 21.55 23.13
CA ASN A 248 18.65 22.84 23.28
C ASN A 248 19.91 22.66 24.13
N TRP A 249 19.86 21.77 25.12
CA TRP A 249 21.02 21.31 25.89
C TRP A 249 22.08 20.67 24.97
N VAL A 250 21.67 19.82 24.02
CA VAL A 250 22.60 19.25 23.01
C VAL A 250 23.20 20.33 22.10
N LYS A 251 22.41 21.32 21.66
CA LYS A 251 22.93 22.46 20.87
C LYS A 251 23.96 23.28 21.66
N ALA A 252 23.70 23.52 22.95
CA ALA A 252 24.65 24.22 23.83
C ALA A 252 25.93 23.41 24.09
N LEU A 253 25.82 22.08 24.23
CA LEU A 253 27.00 21.21 24.29
C LEU A 253 27.83 21.29 23.02
N ASN A 254 27.20 21.23 21.85
CA ASN A 254 27.90 21.25 20.56
C ASN A 254 28.57 22.60 20.26
N ASP A 255 27.95 23.74 20.62
CA ASP A 255 28.60 25.05 20.56
C ASP A 255 29.82 25.09 21.50
N ILE A 256 29.67 24.66 22.75
CA ILE A 256 30.78 24.66 23.72
C ILE A 256 31.91 23.67 23.33
N GLU A 257 31.61 22.52 22.73
CA GLU A 257 32.63 21.62 22.13
C GLU A 257 33.34 22.31 20.95
N SER A 258 32.61 23.04 20.10
CA SER A 258 33.18 23.79 18.98
C SER A 258 34.05 24.97 19.43
N ARG A 259 33.68 25.71 20.49
CA ARG A 259 34.54 26.76 21.07
C ARG A 259 35.77 26.15 21.73
N THR A 260 35.60 25.07 22.49
CA THR A 260 36.72 24.39 23.18
C THR A 260 37.76 23.91 22.18
N THR A 261 37.35 23.21 21.12
CA THR A 261 38.28 22.72 20.09
C THR A 261 38.93 23.85 19.26
N GLY A 262 38.19 24.92 18.95
CA GLY A 262 38.75 26.12 18.31
C GLY A 262 39.80 26.84 19.17
N ILE A 263 39.56 26.92 20.48
CA ILE A 263 40.50 27.51 21.44
C ILE A 263 41.75 26.62 21.63
N GLU A 264 41.57 25.30 21.79
CA GLU A 264 42.67 24.33 21.86
C GLU A 264 43.55 24.39 20.58
N ALA A 265 42.95 24.51 19.40
CA ALA A 265 43.68 24.69 18.14
C ALA A 265 44.49 25.99 18.08
N LYS A 266 43.95 27.12 18.56
CA LYS A 266 44.68 28.40 18.61
C LYS A 266 45.85 28.37 19.58
N VAL A 267 45.70 27.69 20.73
CA VAL A 267 46.80 27.43 21.67
C VAL A 267 47.92 26.62 21.00
N ALA A 268 47.58 25.62 20.17
CA ALA A 268 48.57 24.87 19.39
C ALA A 268 49.25 25.71 18.28
N SER A 269 48.59 26.76 17.77
CA SER A 269 49.16 27.69 16.78
C SER A 269 49.97 28.86 17.37
N SER A 270 50.38 28.77 18.64
CA SER A 270 51.25 29.76 19.31
C SER A 270 50.70 31.20 19.42
N SER A 271 49.38 31.40 19.30
CA SER A 271 48.72 32.71 19.40
C SER A 271 48.08 32.93 20.79
N THR A 272 48.89 32.80 21.85
CA THR A 272 48.46 32.90 23.25
C THR A 272 48.11 34.34 23.66
N SER A 273 46.83 34.71 23.50
CA SER A 273 46.25 35.89 24.13
C SER A 273 45.88 35.61 25.58
N LYS A 274 46.04 36.58 26.49
CA LYS A 274 45.70 36.44 27.92
C LYS A 274 44.25 35.99 28.15
N ALA A 275 43.31 36.46 27.33
CA ALA A 275 41.91 36.04 27.40
C ALA A 275 41.71 34.53 27.18
N ILE A 276 42.59 33.87 26.43
CA ILE A 276 42.58 32.42 26.22
C ILE A 276 43.10 31.68 27.48
N GLU A 277 44.01 32.29 28.24
CA GLU A 277 44.50 31.73 29.51
C GLU A 277 43.44 31.85 30.60
N ASP A 278 42.74 32.99 30.68
CA ASP A 278 41.64 33.22 31.63
C ASP A 278 40.40 32.32 31.36
N VAL A 279 40.05 32.06 30.09
CA VAL A 279 38.86 31.28 29.71
C VAL A 279 39.09 29.75 29.75
N ARG A 280 40.31 29.25 29.49
CA ARG A 280 40.63 27.81 29.46
C ARG A 280 40.21 27.03 30.73
N PRO A 281 40.52 27.45 31.96
CA PRO A 281 40.14 26.68 33.15
C PRO A 281 38.62 26.59 33.32
N LEU A 282 37.89 27.66 32.98
CA LEU A 282 36.42 27.70 33.05
C LEU A 282 35.78 26.71 32.07
N LEU A 283 36.34 26.59 30.85
CA LEU A 283 35.90 25.59 29.87
C LEU A 283 36.15 24.16 30.35
N GLU A 284 37.31 23.87 30.96
CA GLU A 284 37.60 22.56 31.55
C GLU A 284 36.64 22.20 32.70
N ASP A 285 36.24 23.15 33.53
CA ASP A 285 35.27 22.88 34.60
C ASP A 285 33.83 22.69 34.06
N VAL A 286 33.43 23.43 33.00
CA VAL A 286 32.17 23.19 32.29
C VAL A 286 32.17 21.80 31.60
N LYS A 287 33.29 21.40 30.99
CA LYS A 287 33.52 20.07 30.37
C LYS A 287 33.39 18.94 31.39
N LYS A 288 34.00 19.08 32.59
CA LYS A 288 33.81 18.15 33.73
C LYS A 288 32.34 18.08 34.17
N LYS A 289 31.67 19.23 34.30
CA LYS A 289 30.25 19.28 34.70
C LYS A 289 29.32 18.66 33.66
N ALA A 290 29.60 18.83 32.37
CA ALA A 290 28.88 18.17 31.28
C ALA A 290 29.02 16.64 31.37
N VAL A 291 30.23 16.12 31.57
CA VAL A 291 30.47 14.67 31.73
C VAL A 291 29.73 14.12 32.96
N GLU A 292 29.73 14.81 34.09
CA GLU A 292 28.95 14.45 35.29
C GLU A 292 27.44 14.36 34.99
N ARG A 293 26.88 15.39 34.35
CA ARG A 293 25.44 15.50 34.04
C ARG A 293 24.99 14.46 33.02
N ILE A 294 25.80 14.17 32.01
CA ILE A 294 25.52 13.13 31.02
C ILE A 294 25.62 11.73 31.66
N ARG A 295 26.65 11.46 32.48
CA ARG A 295 26.80 10.20 33.22
C ARG A 295 25.54 9.91 34.02
N ASP A 296 25.07 10.87 34.81
CA ASP A 296 23.92 10.66 35.69
C ASP A 296 22.61 10.49 34.91
N TYR A 297 22.46 11.17 33.77
CA TYR A 297 21.35 10.95 32.85
C TYR A 297 21.36 9.53 32.25
N LEU A 298 22.49 9.10 31.67
CA LEU A 298 22.61 7.78 31.04
C LEU A 298 22.43 6.66 32.08
N VAL A 299 23.03 6.78 33.27
CA VAL A 299 22.83 5.85 34.38
C VAL A 299 21.37 5.84 34.85
N SER A 300 20.68 6.98 34.85
CA SER A 300 19.25 7.06 35.17
C SER A 300 18.37 6.33 34.13
N GLN A 301 18.64 6.49 32.82
CA GLN A 301 17.89 5.75 31.80
C GLN A 301 18.21 4.24 31.83
N ILE A 302 19.46 3.85 32.08
CA ILE A 302 19.85 2.43 32.26
C ILE A 302 19.16 1.82 33.50
N ARG A 303 18.96 2.59 34.58
CA ARG A 303 18.16 2.16 35.73
C ARG A 303 16.68 2.01 35.38
N ALA A 304 16.10 2.91 34.56
CA ALA A 304 14.71 2.84 34.13
C ALA A 304 14.39 1.58 33.29
N LEU A 305 15.36 1.05 32.53
CA LEU A 305 15.23 -0.23 31.80
C LEU A 305 15.01 -1.46 32.71
N ARG A 306 15.24 -1.33 34.03
CA ARG A 306 15.01 -2.41 35.00
C ARG A 306 13.57 -2.46 35.54
N SER A 307 12.72 -1.51 35.16
CA SER A 307 11.32 -1.42 35.60
C SER A 307 10.44 -2.46 34.87
N PRO A 308 9.73 -3.35 35.59
CA PRO A 308 9.08 -4.53 34.98
C PRO A 308 7.89 -4.22 34.06
N ASN A 309 7.37 -2.98 34.12
CA ASN A 309 6.18 -2.54 33.39
C ASN A 309 6.50 -1.51 32.27
N ILE A 310 7.77 -1.33 31.89
CA ILE A 310 8.15 -0.38 30.83
C ILE A 310 8.75 -1.12 29.63
N ASN A 311 8.22 -0.85 28.44
CA ASN A 311 8.78 -1.36 27.19
C ASN A 311 10.17 -0.74 26.94
N ALA A 312 11.21 -1.57 27.00
CA ALA A 312 12.61 -1.16 26.82
C ALA A 312 12.84 -0.40 25.49
N GLN A 313 12.15 -0.79 24.42
CA GLN A 313 12.28 -0.16 23.09
C GLN A 313 11.90 1.32 23.10
N ILE A 314 10.93 1.72 23.93
CA ILE A 314 10.47 3.10 24.05
C ILE A 314 11.54 3.95 24.74
N ILE A 315 12.18 3.45 25.81
CA ILE A 315 13.31 4.13 26.47
C ILE A 315 14.49 4.22 25.50
N GLN A 316 14.84 3.11 24.82
CA GLN A 316 15.91 3.05 23.83
C GLN A 316 15.74 4.13 22.75
N GLN A 317 14.59 4.19 22.08
CA GLN A 317 14.36 5.14 20.98
C GLN A 317 14.19 6.59 21.48
N GLN A 318 13.30 6.83 22.46
CA GLN A 318 12.93 8.19 22.86
C GLN A 318 13.95 8.89 23.77
N ARG A 319 14.80 8.14 24.48
CA ARG A 319 15.70 8.69 25.53
C ARG A 319 17.17 8.32 25.39
N LEU A 320 17.52 7.28 24.62
CA LEU A 320 18.93 6.95 24.34
C LEU A 320 19.30 7.36 22.91
N VAL A 321 18.66 6.80 21.88
CA VAL A 321 18.92 7.13 20.46
C VAL A 321 18.74 8.62 20.17
N LYS A 322 17.66 9.23 20.66
CA LYS A 322 17.41 10.69 20.51
C LYS A 322 18.57 11.56 21.03
N PHE A 323 19.36 11.04 21.97
CA PHE A 323 20.47 11.73 22.62
C PHE A 323 21.80 10.98 22.47
N LYS A 324 21.99 10.20 21.38
CA LYS A 324 23.20 9.39 21.12
C LYS A 324 24.50 10.21 21.07
N ASP A 325 24.41 11.48 20.69
CA ASP A 325 25.53 12.42 20.68
C ASP A 325 26.17 12.58 22.07
N LEU A 326 25.38 12.42 23.15
CA LEU A 326 25.87 12.47 24.53
C LEU A 326 26.85 11.33 24.85
N TYR A 327 26.60 10.12 24.32
CA TYR A 327 27.55 9.01 24.47
C TYR A 327 28.78 9.23 23.59
N SER A 328 28.60 9.75 22.37
CA SER A 328 29.72 10.12 21.50
C SER A 328 30.63 11.16 22.16
N TYR A 329 30.07 12.13 22.90
CA TYR A 329 30.82 13.12 23.67
C TYR A 329 31.62 12.50 24.82
N ILE A 330 31.01 11.68 25.71
CA ILE A 330 31.77 10.98 26.77
C ILE A 330 32.83 10.05 26.15
N SER A 331 32.54 9.40 25.03
CA SER A 331 33.50 8.53 24.33
C SER A 331 34.72 9.27 23.79
N ARG A 332 34.66 10.60 23.60
CA ARG A 332 35.83 11.45 23.32
C ARG A 332 36.47 11.98 24.61
N ALA A 333 35.65 12.55 25.50
CA ALA A 333 36.11 13.30 26.67
C ALA A 333 36.64 12.42 27.81
N HIS A 334 36.11 11.21 28.01
CA HIS A 334 36.52 10.29 29.08
C HIS A 334 36.24 8.81 28.73
N PRO A 335 37.07 8.17 27.88
CA PRO A 335 36.80 6.85 27.30
C PRO A 335 36.54 5.70 28.29
N ALA A 336 37.19 5.69 29.46
CA ALA A 336 37.00 4.62 30.46
C ALA A 336 35.55 4.58 30.99
N LEU A 337 35.00 5.76 31.33
CA LEU A 337 33.62 5.93 31.78
C LEU A 337 32.61 5.57 30.69
N ALA A 338 32.90 5.84 29.42
CA ALA A 338 32.08 5.36 28.30
C ALA A 338 31.99 3.82 28.30
N GLY A 339 33.13 3.14 28.48
CA GLY A 339 33.20 1.68 28.60
C GLY A 339 32.43 1.13 29.81
N GLU A 340 32.50 1.79 30.97
CA GLU A 340 31.72 1.42 32.16
C GLU A 340 30.20 1.58 31.94
N ILE A 341 29.77 2.70 31.35
CA ILE A 341 28.35 2.95 31.02
C ILE A 341 27.85 1.92 30.00
N ALA A 342 28.64 1.61 28.97
CA ALA A 342 28.31 0.58 27.99
C ALA A 342 28.20 -0.81 28.65
N GLN A 343 29.12 -1.20 29.53
CA GLN A 343 29.04 -2.48 30.26
C GLN A 343 27.85 -2.52 31.24
N ALA A 344 27.51 -1.40 31.89
CA ALA A 344 26.34 -1.29 32.74
C ALA A 344 25.03 -1.45 31.96
N TYR A 345 24.96 -0.93 30.73
CA TYR A 345 23.88 -1.19 29.78
C TYR A 345 23.83 -2.69 29.39
N ILE A 346 24.93 -3.26 28.90
CA ILE A 346 25.05 -4.67 28.47
C ILE A 346 24.62 -5.64 29.58
N ASN A 347 25.11 -5.45 30.80
CA ASN A 347 24.74 -6.27 31.96
C ASN A 347 23.24 -6.14 32.31
N THR A 348 22.66 -4.96 32.09
CA THR A 348 21.22 -4.72 32.31
C THR A 348 20.38 -5.41 31.24
N MET A 349 20.77 -5.31 29.96
CA MET A 349 20.04 -5.96 28.87
C MET A 349 20.17 -7.49 28.90
N ARG A 350 21.32 -8.05 29.30
CA ARG A 350 21.46 -9.49 29.56
C ARG A 350 20.41 -9.96 30.57
N TRP A 351 20.31 -9.28 31.71
CA TRP A 351 19.33 -9.61 32.75
C TRP A 351 17.88 -9.45 32.25
N TYR A 352 17.59 -8.35 31.55
CA TYR A 352 16.26 -8.07 31.00
C TYR A 352 15.81 -9.16 30.03
N TYR A 353 16.60 -9.44 28.99
CA TYR A 353 16.26 -10.46 28.00
C TYR A 353 16.23 -11.86 28.62
N LEU A 354 17.18 -12.23 29.49
CA LEU A 354 17.14 -13.52 30.18
C LEU A 354 15.87 -13.69 31.02
N SER A 355 15.51 -12.71 31.85
CA SER A 355 14.30 -12.74 32.68
C SER A 355 13.02 -12.82 31.83
N HIS A 356 12.95 -12.07 30.73
CA HIS A 356 11.78 -12.03 29.85
C HIS A 356 11.65 -13.29 29.00
N PHE A 357 12.73 -13.83 28.43
CA PHE A 357 12.70 -15.08 27.67
C PHE A 357 12.49 -16.32 28.56
N THR A 358 13.04 -16.37 29.78
CA THR A 358 12.71 -17.43 30.76
C THR A 358 11.22 -17.46 31.07
N ARG A 359 10.61 -16.30 31.35
CA ARG A 359 9.16 -16.19 31.61
C ARG A 359 8.31 -16.49 30.37
N TYR A 360 8.80 -16.19 29.17
CA TYR A 360 8.13 -16.54 27.93
C TYR A 360 8.19 -18.05 27.63
N LEU A 361 9.32 -18.70 27.92
CA LEU A 361 9.49 -20.15 27.83
C LEU A 361 8.45 -20.89 28.68
N HIS A 362 8.30 -20.52 29.96
CA HIS A 362 7.28 -21.09 30.86
C HIS A 362 5.82 -20.87 30.39
N ALA A 363 5.58 -19.88 29.53
CA ALA A 363 4.27 -19.66 28.91
C ALA A 363 4.08 -20.54 27.66
N LEU A 364 5.13 -20.73 26.85
CA LEU A 364 5.10 -21.65 25.70
C LEU A 364 5.04 -23.12 26.12
N GLU A 365 5.63 -23.49 27.27
CA GLU A 365 5.56 -24.84 27.85
C GLU A 365 4.14 -25.26 28.28
N LYS A 366 3.20 -24.32 28.39
CA LYS A 366 1.78 -24.59 28.67
C LYS A 366 0.97 -24.94 27.42
N ILE A 367 1.49 -24.63 26.22
CA ILE A 367 0.84 -24.98 24.95
C ILE A 367 0.83 -26.50 24.82
N LYS A 368 -0.34 -27.09 24.58
CA LYS A 368 -0.47 -28.55 24.48
C LYS A 368 0.09 -29.03 23.14
N ILE A 369 1.04 -29.96 23.22
CA ILE A 369 1.62 -30.62 22.05
C ILE A 369 0.95 -32.00 21.89
N TYR A 370 0.77 -32.47 20.65
CA TYR A 370 0.33 -33.86 20.42
C TYR A 370 1.32 -34.86 21.05
N PRO A 371 0.84 -35.87 21.80
CA PRO A 371 1.72 -36.83 22.47
C PRO A 371 2.34 -37.80 21.45
N SER A 372 3.65 -37.72 21.25
CA SER A 372 4.38 -38.66 20.38
C SER A 372 4.41 -40.07 20.98
N ASP A 373 3.72 -41.02 20.36
CA ASP A 373 3.90 -42.45 20.67
C ASP A 373 5.00 -43.06 19.78
N ARG A 374 5.81 -43.94 20.36
CA ARG A 374 6.89 -44.67 19.69
C ARG A 374 6.37 -45.63 18.60
N ASN A 375 5.08 -45.92 18.59
CA ASN A 375 4.41 -46.70 17.56
C ASN A 375 3.90 -45.87 16.36
N GLU A 376 4.06 -44.53 16.36
CA GLU A 376 3.69 -43.65 15.23
C GLU A 376 4.72 -43.69 14.10
N VAL A 377 4.88 -44.89 13.55
CA VAL A 377 5.72 -45.22 12.39
C VAL A 377 4.83 -45.80 11.30
N LEU A 378 5.27 -45.76 10.04
CA LEU A 378 4.46 -46.23 8.90
C LEU A 378 3.85 -47.62 9.14
N GLY A 379 4.66 -48.56 9.63
CA GLY A 379 4.25 -49.93 9.98
C GLY A 379 3.73 -50.14 11.41
N GLY A 380 3.22 -49.09 12.06
CA GLY A 380 2.56 -49.17 13.37
C GLY A 380 1.14 -49.73 13.28
N ASP A 381 0.72 -50.49 14.29
CA ASP A 381 -0.61 -51.10 14.36
C ASP A 381 -1.71 -50.02 14.57
N PRO A 382 -2.67 -49.86 13.64
CA PRO A 382 -3.71 -48.84 13.74
C PRO A 382 -4.72 -49.08 14.87
N SER A 383 -4.76 -50.29 15.46
CA SER A 383 -5.59 -50.56 16.65
C SER A 383 -5.02 -49.92 17.92
N ALA A 384 -3.70 -49.78 18.03
CA ALA A 384 -3.04 -49.14 19.17
C ALA A 384 -3.36 -47.64 19.23
N GLN A 385 -3.40 -46.93 18.10
CA GLN A 385 -3.74 -45.50 18.06
C GLN A 385 -5.17 -45.19 18.58
N LYS A 386 -6.09 -46.17 18.57
CA LYS A 386 -7.44 -45.99 19.13
C LYS A 386 -7.49 -46.03 20.67
N SER A 387 -6.51 -46.62 21.36
CA SER A 387 -6.50 -46.63 22.84
C SER A 387 -5.85 -45.38 23.43
N GLY A 388 -4.81 -44.82 22.77
CA GLY A 388 -4.11 -43.63 23.24
C GLY A 388 -4.95 -42.35 23.29
N ASN A 389 -5.92 -42.20 22.38
CA ASN A 389 -6.73 -40.98 22.25
C ASN A 389 -7.97 -40.91 23.18
N MET A 390 -8.17 -41.88 24.08
CA MET A 390 -9.24 -41.81 25.09
C MET A 390 -8.74 -41.27 26.45
N ILE A 391 -8.52 -39.95 26.53
CA ILE A 391 -8.41 -39.26 27.82
C ILE A 391 -9.79 -39.28 28.51
N PRO A 392 -9.93 -39.82 29.74
CA PRO A 392 -11.19 -39.85 30.45
C PRO A 392 -11.74 -38.44 30.70
N GLY A 393 -12.86 -38.09 30.05
CA GLY A 393 -13.55 -36.80 30.18
C GLY A 393 -13.38 -35.81 29.02
N GLY A 394 -12.60 -36.13 27.99
CA GLY A 394 -12.53 -35.32 26.77
C GLY A 394 -13.82 -35.37 25.95
N ARG A 395 -14.31 -34.21 25.46
CA ARG A 395 -15.40 -34.17 24.46
C ARG A 395 -14.87 -34.60 23.07
N PRO A 396 -15.66 -35.32 22.25
CA PRO A 396 -15.29 -35.60 20.87
C PRO A 396 -15.36 -34.30 20.05
N GLY A 397 -14.19 -33.75 19.71
CA GLY A 397 -14.10 -32.44 19.04
C GLY A 397 -12.70 -32.00 18.62
N ALA A 398 -11.63 -32.66 19.09
CA ALA A 398 -10.34 -32.57 18.43
C ALA A 398 -10.39 -33.31 17.10
N ALA A 399 -9.95 -32.68 16.01
CA ALA A 399 -9.79 -33.36 14.73
C ALA A 399 -8.74 -34.48 14.86
N ALA A 400 -8.90 -35.56 14.09
CA ALA A 400 -7.94 -36.66 14.10
C ALA A 400 -6.58 -36.17 13.58
N HIS A 401 -5.60 -36.04 14.48
CA HIS A 401 -4.23 -35.73 14.12
C HIS A 401 -3.60 -36.94 13.44
N ASP A 402 -3.30 -36.82 12.15
CA ASP A 402 -2.56 -37.79 11.36
C ASP A 402 -1.11 -37.31 11.22
N PRO A 403 -0.12 -37.93 11.90
CA PRO A 403 1.29 -37.52 11.81
C PRO A 403 1.89 -37.59 10.40
N PHE A 404 1.27 -38.37 9.50
CA PHE A 404 1.76 -38.56 8.12
C PHE A 404 1.18 -37.53 7.13
N SER A 405 0.18 -36.74 7.54
CA SER A 405 -0.48 -35.74 6.70
C SER A 405 -0.03 -34.32 7.04
N LEU A 406 0.35 -33.54 6.02
CA LEU A 406 0.80 -32.16 6.21
C LEU A 406 -0.36 -31.21 6.58
N GLY A 407 -1.56 -31.44 6.02
CA GLY A 407 -2.78 -30.69 6.32
C GLY A 407 -2.58 -29.17 6.38
N ARG A 408 -3.13 -28.54 7.43
CA ARG A 408 -2.96 -27.09 7.71
C ARG A 408 -1.62 -26.72 8.36
N ARG A 409 -0.71 -27.67 8.58
CA ARG A 409 0.58 -27.39 9.24
C ARG A 409 1.51 -26.57 8.34
N ILE A 410 1.34 -26.68 7.02
CA ILE A 410 2.03 -25.84 6.03
C ILE A 410 1.71 -24.34 6.17
N ASP A 411 0.53 -24.00 6.72
CA ASP A 411 0.11 -22.60 6.93
C ASP A 411 1.05 -21.88 7.91
N ILE A 412 1.77 -22.62 8.76
CA ILE A 412 2.76 -22.09 9.72
C ILE A 412 3.99 -21.49 8.99
N LEU A 413 4.28 -21.99 7.78
CA LEU A 413 5.30 -21.47 6.86
C LEU A 413 4.72 -20.41 5.91
N ARG A 414 3.56 -20.68 5.29
CA ARG A 414 2.91 -19.80 4.29
C ARG A 414 2.35 -18.51 4.89
N THR A 415 1.85 -18.53 6.12
CA THR A 415 1.19 -17.37 6.75
C THR A 415 2.21 -16.26 7.06
N GLY A 416 2.08 -15.13 6.37
CA GLY A 416 2.87 -13.90 6.55
C GLY A 416 2.65 -13.16 7.89
N ASN A 417 2.14 -13.82 8.92
CA ASN A 417 2.03 -13.24 10.26
C ASN A 417 3.41 -13.23 10.93
N HIS A 418 4.12 -12.12 10.77
CA HIS A 418 5.45 -11.88 11.34
C HIS A 418 5.45 -11.66 12.86
N MET A 419 4.32 -11.74 13.56
CA MET A 419 4.27 -11.60 15.01
C MET A 419 4.38 -12.96 15.72
N ALA A 420 5.07 -12.96 16.86
CA ALA A 420 5.13 -14.10 17.77
C ALA A 420 3.94 -14.08 18.75
N LEU A 421 3.48 -15.26 19.17
CA LEU A 421 2.36 -15.42 20.10
C LEU A 421 2.62 -14.69 21.43
N SER A 422 1.65 -13.90 21.86
CA SER A 422 1.68 -13.21 23.15
C SER A 422 1.72 -14.22 24.31
N SER A 423 2.56 -13.95 25.31
CA SER A 423 2.69 -14.79 26.52
C SER A 423 1.40 -14.91 27.35
N TYR A 424 0.34 -14.16 27.03
CA TYR A 424 -0.99 -14.32 27.65
C TYR A 424 -1.81 -15.34 26.85
N LEU A 425 -1.86 -15.16 25.53
CA LEU A 425 -2.53 -16.09 24.60
C LEU A 425 -1.92 -17.49 24.63
N ALA A 426 -0.60 -17.61 24.85
CA ALA A 426 0.08 -18.89 25.06
C ALA A 426 -0.36 -19.65 26.32
N GLU A 427 -0.91 -18.96 27.33
CA GLU A 427 -1.42 -19.58 28.57
C GLU A 427 -2.93 -19.85 28.52
N GLU A 428 -3.67 -19.12 27.69
CA GLU A 428 -5.11 -19.34 27.44
C GLU A 428 -5.39 -20.39 26.35
N ASP A 429 -4.43 -20.69 25.46
CA ASP A 429 -4.68 -21.65 24.37
C ASP A 429 -4.88 -23.07 24.90
N THR A 430 -6.08 -23.60 24.65
CA THR A 430 -6.49 -24.95 25.08
C THR A 430 -6.37 -26.00 23.96
N SER A 431 -5.97 -25.58 22.76
CA SER A 431 -5.82 -26.40 21.55
C SER A 431 -4.57 -27.29 21.61
N TYR A 432 -4.56 -28.35 20.79
CA TYR A 432 -3.36 -29.17 20.58
C TYR A 432 -2.63 -28.78 19.28
N HIS A 433 -1.31 -28.68 19.36
CA HIS A 433 -0.44 -28.18 18.30
C HIS A 433 0.73 -29.14 18.00
N GLY A 434 1.30 -29.01 16.81
CA GLY A 434 2.58 -29.64 16.46
C GLY A 434 3.77 -28.92 17.14
N ILE A 435 4.92 -29.62 17.22
CA ILE A 435 6.17 -29.10 17.83
C ILE A 435 6.69 -27.79 17.19
N GLU A 436 6.32 -27.54 15.93
CA GLU A 436 6.65 -26.35 15.18
C GLU A 436 6.04 -25.06 15.76
N VAL A 437 4.94 -25.13 16.49
CA VAL A 437 4.24 -23.95 17.04
C VAL A 437 5.02 -23.28 18.19
N PRO A 438 5.41 -23.97 19.28
CA PRO A 438 6.28 -23.38 20.30
C PRO A 438 7.66 -23.04 19.73
N PHE A 439 8.22 -23.88 18.84
CA PHE A 439 9.49 -23.62 18.19
C PHE A 439 9.49 -22.32 17.36
N ARG A 440 8.47 -22.09 16.51
CA ARG A 440 8.30 -20.85 15.74
C ARG A 440 8.22 -19.65 16.65
N ASN A 441 7.35 -19.70 17.66
CA ASN A 441 7.05 -18.54 18.49
C ASN A 441 8.23 -18.11 19.36
N PHE A 442 9.06 -19.05 19.85
CA PHE A 442 10.32 -18.70 20.51
C PHE A 442 11.34 -18.09 19.54
N ASN A 443 11.60 -18.75 18.41
CA ASN A 443 12.66 -18.34 17.48
C ASN A 443 12.35 -17.02 16.75
N LEU A 444 11.09 -16.79 16.34
CA LEU A 444 10.64 -15.53 15.76
C LEU A 444 10.82 -14.37 16.76
N ALA A 445 10.39 -14.56 18.01
CA ALA A 445 10.60 -13.59 19.07
C ALA A 445 12.09 -13.30 19.32
N LEU A 446 12.95 -14.32 19.25
CA LEU A 446 14.40 -14.19 19.41
C LEU A 446 15.02 -13.36 18.27
N VAL A 447 14.77 -13.73 17.01
CA VAL A 447 15.30 -13.05 15.82
C VAL A 447 14.92 -11.57 15.83
N ASP A 448 13.67 -11.24 16.13
CA ASP A 448 13.20 -9.85 16.16
C ASP A 448 13.75 -9.02 17.33
N ASN A 449 14.08 -9.64 18.47
CA ASN A 449 14.71 -8.92 19.58
C ASN A 449 16.22 -8.74 19.36
N VAL A 450 16.92 -9.77 18.85
CA VAL A 450 18.34 -9.65 18.45
C VAL A 450 18.51 -8.59 17.34
N SER A 451 17.59 -8.55 16.37
CA SER A 451 17.60 -7.55 15.29
C SER A 451 17.43 -6.12 15.79
N ALA A 452 16.46 -5.90 16.70
CA ALA A 452 16.17 -4.59 17.26
C ALA A 452 17.32 -4.10 18.16
N GLU A 453 17.85 -4.97 19.02
CA GLU A 453 18.96 -4.64 19.92
C GLU A 453 20.26 -4.38 19.15
N TYR A 454 20.59 -5.19 18.14
CA TYR A 454 21.81 -4.98 17.33
C TYR A 454 21.74 -3.67 16.53
N SER A 455 20.56 -3.33 15.98
CA SER A 455 20.32 -2.04 15.33
C SER A 455 20.47 -0.88 16.31
N PHE A 456 19.86 -0.98 17.50
CA PHE A 456 20.00 0.01 18.57
C PHE A 456 21.47 0.20 18.98
N MET A 457 22.20 -0.88 19.24
CA MET A 457 23.61 -0.82 19.64
C MET A 457 24.49 -0.20 18.54
N THR A 458 24.19 -0.47 17.28
CA THR A 458 24.90 0.11 16.13
C THR A 458 24.67 1.63 16.01
N GLU A 459 23.47 2.12 16.34
CA GLU A 459 23.17 3.55 16.33
C GLU A 459 23.66 4.28 17.58
N MET A 460 23.50 3.69 18.77
CA MET A 460 23.84 4.31 20.06
C MET A 460 25.35 4.29 20.36
N PHE A 461 26.04 3.20 20.03
CA PHE A 461 27.45 3.01 20.31
C PHE A 461 28.34 3.16 19.06
N SER A 462 27.99 4.13 18.20
CA SER A 462 28.63 4.37 16.90
C SER A 462 30.13 4.72 16.95
N THR A 463 30.69 5.00 18.13
CA THR A 463 32.14 5.15 18.35
C THR A 463 32.88 3.81 18.51
N MET A 464 32.15 2.71 18.66
CA MET A 464 32.69 1.34 18.75
C MET A 464 32.67 0.66 17.38
N SER A 465 33.61 -0.25 17.11
CA SER A 465 33.62 -0.96 15.83
C SER A 465 32.53 -2.04 15.77
N PHE A 466 32.04 -2.36 14.57
CA PHE A 466 31.05 -3.43 14.36
C PHE A 466 31.45 -4.78 14.98
N GLN A 467 32.75 -5.10 15.04
CA GLN A 467 33.25 -6.30 15.72
C GLN A 467 33.12 -6.21 17.25
N GLN A 468 33.37 -5.06 17.84
CA GLN A 468 33.16 -4.83 19.28
C GLN A 468 31.68 -4.90 19.62
N ILE A 469 30.83 -4.23 18.83
CA ILE A 469 29.36 -4.25 18.98
C ILE A 469 28.84 -5.70 18.87
N SER A 470 29.29 -6.47 17.87
CA SER A 470 28.91 -7.88 17.71
C SER A 470 29.30 -8.75 18.92
N ARG A 471 30.51 -8.57 19.47
CA ARG A 471 30.95 -9.28 20.69
C ARG A 471 30.10 -8.89 21.90
N LYS A 472 29.71 -7.62 22.03
CA LYS A 472 28.86 -7.14 23.14
C LYS A 472 27.40 -7.58 23.01
N ALA A 473 26.85 -7.62 21.80
CA ALA A 473 25.52 -8.18 21.55
C ALA A 473 25.49 -9.70 21.84
N LEU A 474 26.54 -10.44 21.47
CA LEU A 474 26.70 -11.85 21.87
C LEU A 474 26.76 -12.01 23.40
N GLU A 475 27.41 -11.08 24.09
CA GLU A 475 27.43 -11.01 25.56
C GLU A 475 26.03 -10.83 26.18
N ILE A 476 25.11 -10.13 25.50
CA ILE A 476 23.71 -9.95 25.94
C ILE A 476 22.90 -11.23 25.73
N PHE A 477 22.94 -11.81 24.53
CA PHE A 477 22.03 -12.89 24.13
C PHE A 477 22.53 -14.31 24.41
N SER A 478 23.80 -14.50 24.79
CA SER A 478 24.39 -15.84 25.04
C SER A 478 23.52 -16.75 25.93
N SER A 479 23.03 -16.25 27.07
CA SER A 479 22.15 -17.02 27.96
C SER A 479 20.78 -17.33 27.36
N VAL A 480 20.26 -16.46 26.47
CA VAL A 480 18.99 -16.66 25.76
C VAL A 480 19.15 -17.67 24.62
N PHE A 481 20.30 -17.68 23.95
CA PHE A 481 20.67 -18.69 22.97
C PHE A 481 20.76 -20.09 23.61
N THR A 482 21.26 -20.19 24.85
CA THR A 482 21.20 -21.45 25.61
C THR A 482 19.77 -21.89 25.92
N LEU A 483 18.85 -20.97 26.28
CA LEU A 483 17.44 -21.31 26.48
C LEU A 483 16.77 -21.80 25.19
N GLY A 484 17.00 -21.15 24.05
CA GLY A 484 16.45 -21.58 22.76
C GLY A 484 16.96 -22.95 22.31
N GLN A 485 18.25 -23.23 22.53
CA GLN A 485 18.83 -24.56 22.28
C GLN A 485 18.31 -25.63 23.27
N GLY A 486 17.97 -25.24 24.50
CA GLY A 486 17.31 -26.11 25.47
C GLY A 486 15.89 -26.49 25.03
N LEU A 487 15.07 -25.49 24.67
CA LEU A 487 13.73 -25.70 24.13
C LEU A 487 13.74 -26.56 22.86
N ALA A 488 14.63 -26.25 21.91
CA ALA A 488 14.74 -27.03 20.68
C ALA A 488 15.07 -28.50 20.95
N LYS A 489 16.03 -28.79 21.83
CA LYS A 489 16.32 -30.17 22.28
C LYS A 489 15.10 -30.82 22.92
N GLN A 490 14.45 -30.16 23.88
CA GLN A 490 13.29 -30.68 24.62
C GLN A 490 12.12 -31.04 23.70
N LEU A 491 11.86 -30.24 22.66
CA LEU A 491 10.81 -30.50 21.67
C LEU A 491 11.11 -31.71 20.77
N ILE A 492 12.37 -31.95 20.41
CA ILE A 492 12.72 -32.99 19.41
C ILE A 492 13.24 -34.31 20.00
N GLU A 493 13.70 -34.32 21.26
CA GLU A 493 14.36 -35.49 21.88
C GLU A 493 13.45 -36.74 21.93
N ASN A 494 12.13 -36.55 22.04
CA ASN A 494 11.13 -37.62 22.02
C ASN A 494 10.22 -37.63 20.77
N ALA A 495 10.31 -36.63 19.88
CA ALA A 495 9.41 -36.51 18.73
C ALA A 495 9.60 -37.65 17.70
N THR A 496 8.50 -38.31 17.32
CA THR A 496 8.42 -39.29 16.22
C THR A 496 7.98 -38.68 14.89
N ASP A 497 7.52 -37.43 14.91
CA ASP A 497 6.99 -36.70 13.78
C ASP A 497 8.11 -36.11 12.88
N SER A 498 8.33 -36.75 11.73
CA SER A 498 9.29 -36.30 10.72
C SER A 498 8.88 -35.00 10.01
N LEU A 499 7.58 -34.74 9.84
CA LEU A 499 7.10 -33.53 9.17
C LEU A 499 7.27 -32.31 10.09
N GLY A 500 6.95 -32.43 11.37
CA GLY A 500 7.16 -31.37 12.38
C GLY A 500 8.63 -30.97 12.52
N VAL A 501 9.55 -31.95 12.56
CA VAL A 501 11.00 -31.65 12.61
C VAL A 501 11.46 -30.97 11.31
N LEU A 502 10.96 -31.38 10.14
CA LEU A 502 11.29 -30.73 8.87
C LEU A 502 10.72 -29.30 8.76
N ILE A 503 9.51 -29.03 9.28
CA ILE A 503 8.97 -27.67 9.41
C ILE A 503 9.86 -26.82 10.32
N CYS A 504 10.36 -27.36 11.44
CA CYS A 504 11.33 -26.66 12.30
C CYS A 504 12.63 -26.33 11.56
N VAL A 505 13.13 -27.21 10.66
CA VAL A 505 14.28 -26.91 9.79
C VAL A 505 13.97 -25.74 8.86
N ARG A 506 12.81 -25.74 8.17
CA ARG A 506 12.41 -24.63 7.28
C ARG A 506 12.23 -23.30 8.02
N LEU A 507 11.66 -23.32 9.23
CA LEU A 507 11.58 -22.16 10.10
C LEU A 507 12.96 -21.61 10.48
N ASN A 508 13.93 -22.49 10.79
CA ASN A 508 15.30 -22.09 11.12
C ASN A 508 16.09 -21.57 9.90
N GLN A 509 15.88 -22.16 8.71
CA GLN A 509 16.43 -21.65 7.45
C GLN A 509 15.86 -20.26 7.10
N ARG A 510 14.55 -20.05 7.26
CA ARG A 510 13.92 -18.73 7.08
C ARG A 510 14.46 -17.70 8.09
N ALA A 511 14.64 -18.10 9.36
CA ALA A 511 15.28 -17.25 10.38
C ALA A 511 16.71 -16.84 9.97
N ALA A 512 17.49 -17.77 9.40
CA ALA A 512 18.83 -17.48 8.86
C ALA A 512 18.77 -16.43 7.74
N PHE A 513 17.87 -16.60 6.77
CA PHE A 513 17.69 -15.67 5.66
C PHE A 513 17.23 -14.28 6.14
N GLU A 514 16.32 -14.22 7.11
CA GLU A 514 15.90 -12.94 7.70
C GLU A 514 17.04 -12.24 8.46
N LEU A 515 17.88 -12.96 9.20
CA LEU A 515 19.08 -12.39 9.85
C LEU A 515 20.11 -11.87 8.84
N GLN A 516 20.36 -12.61 7.76
CA GLN A 516 21.25 -12.18 6.67
C GLN A 516 20.70 -10.94 5.95
N ARG A 517 19.41 -10.92 5.61
CA ARG A 517 18.71 -9.76 5.01
C ARG A 517 18.78 -8.52 5.91
N ARG A 518 18.66 -8.71 7.23
CA ARG A 518 18.79 -7.65 8.25
C ARG A 518 20.25 -7.30 8.59
N LYS A 519 21.23 -8.05 8.08
CA LYS A 519 22.68 -7.91 8.31
C LYS A 519 23.10 -8.05 9.79
N VAL A 520 22.55 -9.04 10.49
CA VAL A 520 22.74 -9.26 11.94
C VAL A 520 23.52 -10.57 12.21
N PRO A 521 24.87 -10.55 12.21
CA PRO A 521 25.69 -11.77 12.29
C PRO A 521 25.74 -12.42 13.69
N VAL A 522 25.14 -11.78 14.70
CA VAL A 522 25.27 -12.18 16.11
C VAL A 522 24.60 -13.53 16.40
N ALA A 523 23.56 -13.88 15.64
CA ALA A 523 22.77 -15.10 15.84
C ALA A 523 23.18 -16.28 14.92
N ASP A 524 24.14 -16.11 14.00
CA ASP A 524 24.54 -17.15 13.05
C ASP A 524 25.03 -18.42 13.76
N SER A 525 25.74 -18.27 14.89
CA SER A 525 26.18 -19.39 15.73
C SER A 525 25.03 -20.12 16.42
N TYR A 526 23.97 -19.41 16.81
CA TYR A 526 22.75 -19.99 17.37
C TYR A 526 21.98 -20.79 16.31
N ILE A 527 21.71 -20.18 15.15
CA ILE A 527 21.01 -20.82 14.02
C ILE A 527 21.72 -22.11 13.59
N ASN A 528 23.05 -22.08 13.48
CA ASN A 528 23.85 -23.27 13.15
C ASN A 528 23.80 -24.32 14.28
N GLY A 529 23.83 -23.90 15.55
CA GLY A 529 23.64 -24.80 16.69
C GLY A 529 22.28 -25.50 16.69
N ILE A 530 21.21 -24.82 16.25
CA ILE A 530 19.86 -25.40 16.09
C ILE A 530 19.84 -26.39 14.90
N ASN A 531 20.43 -26.04 13.74
CA ASN A 531 20.55 -26.97 12.60
C ASN A 531 21.27 -28.28 12.98
N MET A 532 22.32 -28.20 13.82
CA MET A 532 23.07 -29.36 14.31
C MET A 532 22.29 -30.24 15.31
N GLN A 533 21.14 -29.78 15.80
CA GLN A 533 20.21 -30.61 16.59
C GLN A 533 19.08 -31.19 15.71
N LEU A 534 18.52 -30.39 14.81
CA LEU A 534 17.37 -30.78 13.98
C LEU A 534 17.72 -31.86 12.94
N TRP A 535 18.81 -31.68 12.19
CA TRP A 535 19.16 -32.58 11.09
C TRP A 535 19.45 -34.04 11.55
N PRO A 536 20.27 -34.29 12.58
CA PRO A 536 20.48 -35.65 13.07
C PRO A 536 19.18 -36.30 13.59
N ARG A 537 18.26 -35.51 14.20
CA ARG A 537 16.99 -36.07 14.66
C ARG A 537 16.06 -36.44 13.51
N PHE A 538 15.99 -35.62 12.46
CA PHE A 538 15.23 -35.96 11.25
C PHE A 538 15.70 -37.30 10.65
N GLN A 539 17.02 -37.49 10.54
CA GLN A 539 17.61 -38.74 10.03
C GLN A 539 17.23 -39.94 10.91
N VAL A 540 17.35 -39.84 12.23
CA VAL A 540 16.97 -40.91 13.18
C VAL A 540 15.48 -41.28 13.08
N ILE A 541 14.59 -40.32 12.84
CA ILE A 541 13.15 -40.60 12.63
C ILE A 541 12.95 -41.35 11.30
N MET A 542 13.59 -40.90 10.22
CA MET A 542 13.52 -41.56 8.91
C MET A 542 14.11 -42.99 8.94
N ASP A 543 15.19 -43.21 9.68
CA ASP A 543 15.74 -44.54 9.95
C ASP A 543 14.74 -45.43 10.72
N THR A 544 14.04 -44.86 11.70
CA THR A 544 13.00 -45.57 12.47
C THR A 544 11.80 -45.97 11.59
N HIS A 545 11.41 -45.14 10.61
CA HIS A 545 10.42 -45.51 9.59
C HIS A 545 10.94 -46.64 8.68
N CYS A 546 12.21 -46.59 8.26
CA CYS A 546 12.83 -47.67 7.46
C CYS A 546 12.86 -49.01 8.23
N GLU A 547 13.23 -49.00 9.51
CA GLU A 547 13.21 -50.21 10.36
C GLU A 547 11.80 -50.78 10.56
N SER A 548 10.78 -49.91 10.65
CA SER A 548 9.38 -50.31 10.74
C SER A 548 8.93 -51.10 9.50
N LEU A 549 9.22 -50.57 8.30
CA LEU A 549 8.93 -51.26 7.04
C LEU A 549 9.69 -52.60 6.92
N LYS A 550 10.96 -52.63 7.33
CA LYS A 550 11.77 -53.87 7.39
C LYS A 550 11.13 -54.95 8.28
N ARG A 551 10.60 -54.55 9.43
CA ARG A 551 9.98 -55.46 10.42
C ARG A 551 8.68 -56.08 9.89
N ILE A 552 7.86 -55.32 9.16
CA ILE A 552 6.72 -55.89 8.43
C ILE A 552 7.22 -56.81 7.32
N GLY A 553 8.19 -56.35 6.53
CA GLY A 553 8.77 -57.09 5.41
C GLY A 553 9.63 -58.32 5.77
N SER A 554 9.74 -58.69 7.05
CA SER A 554 10.35 -59.93 7.53
C SER A 554 9.36 -60.84 8.28
N ASN A 555 8.33 -60.28 8.91
CA ASN A 555 7.30 -61.03 9.65
C ASN A 555 6.19 -61.65 8.76
N THR A 556 6.37 -61.75 7.44
CA THR A 556 5.35 -62.22 6.46
C THR A 556 5.04 -63.73 6.51
N GLY A 557 5.04 -64.34 7.70
CA GLY A 557 4.45 -65.65 7.96
C GLY A 557 2.92 -65.57 8.09
N ARG A 558 2.25 -66.73 8.04
CA ARG A 558 0.78 -66.85 8.00
C ARG A 558 0.03 -66.04 9.08
N SER A 559 0.62 -65.83 10.26
CA SER A 559 -0.02 -65.10 11.36
C SER A 559 -0.09 -63.58 11.14
N ALA A 560 0.83 -62.98 10.39
CA ALA A 560 0.85 -61.53 10.18
C ALA A 560 -0.22 -61.06 9.18
N VAL A 561 -0.57 -61.90 8.20
CA VAL A 561 -1.61 -61.59 7.20
C VAL A 561 -2.98 -61.43 7.87
N SER A 562 -3.31 -62.25 8.88
CA SER A 562 -4.54 -62.06 9.65
C SER A 562 -4.56 -60.75 10.45
N ALA A 563 -3.42 -60.30 11.00
CA ALA A 563 -3.34 -59.01 11.68
C ALA A 563 -3.48 -57.82 10.71
N LEU A 564 -2.97 -57.96 9.48
CA LEU A 564 -3.13 -56.99 8.39
C LEU A 564 -4.56 -56.93 7.81
N SER A 565 -5.44 -57.90 8.14
CA SER A 565 -6.78 -58.01 7.54
C SER A 565 -7.90 -57.37 8.37
N LEU A 566 -7.62 -56.69 9.49
CA LEU A 566 -8.64 -56.16 10.41
C LEU A 566 -9.48 -54.96 9.88
N ALA A 567 -9.44 -54.70 8.57
CA ALA A 567 -10.27 -53.71 7.87
C ALA A 567 -11.12 -54.29 6.72
N GLY A 568 -11.02 -55.59 6.43
CA GLY A 568 -11.77 -56.25 5.34
C GLY A 568 -11.74 -57.78 5.45
N GLY A 569 -12.83 -58.43 5.07
CA GLY A 569 -13.00 -59.89 5.18
C GLY A 569 -12.12 -60.71 4.23
N ASP A 570 -12.31 -62.04 4.26
CA ASP A 570 -11.41 -63.03 3.64
C ASP A 570 -11.19 -62.87 2.11
N ASP A 571 -12.06 -62.11 1.42
CA ASP A 571 -11.93 -61.72 0.01
C ASP A 571 -10.63 -60.94 -0.30
N ALA A 572 -9.97 -60.35 0.71
CA ALA A 572 -8.72 -59.62 0.55
C ALA A 572 -7.61 -60.46 -0.13
N ASN A 573 -7.61 -61.79 0.04
CA ASN A 573 -6.70 -62.70 -0.65
C ASN A 573 -6.89 -62.73 -2.18
N GLN A 574 -8.00 -62.20 -2.72
CA GLN A 574 -8.29 -62.10 -4.15
C GLN A 574 -8.22 -60.66 -4.71
N SER A 575 -8.24 -59.65 -3.85
CA SER A 575 -8.18 -58.23 -4.27
C SER A 575 -6.85 -57.83 -4.94
N SER A 576 -6.91 -56.81 -5.81
CA SER A 576 -5.74 -56.10 -6.36
C SER A 576 -5.74 -54.61 -5.97
N ALA A 577 -6.49 -54.22 -4.94
CA ALA A 577 -6.55 -52.84 -4.45
C ALA A 577 -5.20 -52.37 -3.85
N PRO A 578 -4.96 -51.05 -3.77
CA PRO A 578 -3.82 -50.50 -3.06
C PRO A 578 -3.78 -50.93 -1.58
N HIS A 579 -2.58 -51.16 -1.07
CA HIS A 579 -2.37 -51.49 0.34
C HIS A 579 -2.52 -50.25 1.22
N PHE A 580 -3.07 -50.36 2.44
CA PHE A 580 -3.33 -49.17 3.29
C PHE A 580 -2.06 -48.38 3.65
N LEU A 581 -0.90 -49.06 3.74
CA LEU A 581 0.40 -48.42 3.94
C LEU A 581 0.80 -47.50 2.77
N THR A 582 0.29 -47.74 1.56
CA THR A 582 0.58 -46.96 0.35
C THR A 582 -0.01 -45.55 0.44
N GLN A 583 -1.19 -45.40 1.05
CA GLN A 583 -1.76 -44.10 1.35
C GLN A 583 -0.90 -43.34 2.38
N ARG A 584 -0.56 -43.98 3.51
CA ARG A 584 0.30 -43.38 4.56
C ARG A 584 1.69 -42.99 4.05
N PHE A 585 2.31 -43.86 3.25
CA PHE A 585 3.60 -43.59 2.61
C PHE A 585 3.48 -42.45 1.59
N GLY A 586 2.45 -42.44 0.75
CA GLY A 586 2.17 -41.36 -0.20
C GLY A 586 1.97 -40.02 0.48
N GLN A 587 1.19 -39.96 1.57
CA GLN A 587 0.95 -38.74 2.35
C GLN A 587 2.25 -38.19 2.98
N LEU A 588 3.07 -39.07 3.57
CA LEU A 588 4.38 -38.69 4.14
C LEU A 588 5.35 -38.22 3.05
N LEU A 589 5.40 -38.92 1.91
CA LEU A 589 6.21 -38.57 0.75
C LEU A 589 5.80 -37.20 0.19
N HIS A 590 4.51 -36.98 -0.08
CA HIS A 590 3.95 -35.68 -0.46
C HIS A 590 4.34 -34.59 0.55
N GLY A 591 4.18 -34.85 1.86
CA GLY A 591 4.54 -33.90 2.91
C GLY A 591 6.03 -33.49 2.88
N ILE A 592 6.94 -34.45 2.69
CA ILE A 592 8.39 -34.20 2.58
C ILE A 592 8.74 -33.46 1.27
N LEU A 593 8.08 -33.81 0.16
CA LEU A 593 8.29 -33.18 -1.14
C LEU A 593 7.81 -31.72 -1.16
N VAL A 594 6.60 -31.44 -0.68
CA VAL A 594 6.07 -30.06 -0.59
C VAL A 594 6.92 -29.21 0.33
N LEU A 595 7.38 -29.75 1.47
CA LEU A 595 8.33 -29.08 2.37
C LEU A 595 9.73 -28.91 1.77
N SER A 596 10.04 -29.46 0.60
CA SER A 596 11.35 -29.35 -0.08
C SER A 596 11.27 -28.68 -1.45
N SER A 597 10.14 -28.05 -1.78
CA SER A 597 9.94 -27.31 -3.04
C SER A 597 10.74 -25.99 -3.11
N GLU A 598 10.80 -25.24 -2.01
CA GLU A 598 11.53 -23.96 -1.89
C GLU A 598 13.02 -24.15 -1.49
N ALA A 599 13.44 -25.40 -1.22
CA ALA A 599 14.79 -25.71 -0.76
C ALA A 599 15.73 -26.09 -1.93
N GLY A 600 17.04 -25.91 -1.72
CA GLY A 600 18.07 -26.37 -2.65
C GLY A 600 18.36 -27.88 -2.49
N ASP A 601 19.57 -28.28 -2.86
CA ASP A 601 20.04 -29.67 -2.73
C ASP A 601 20.28 -30.07 -1.25
N ASP A 602 19.20 -30.32 -0.51
CA ASP A 602 19.22 -30.94 0.82
C ASP A 602 19.56 -32.44 0.71
N GLU A 603 20.84 -32.74 0.51
CA GLU A 603 21.39 -34.11 0.51
C GLU A 603 20.88 -34.99 1.68
N PRO A 604 20.72 -34.50 2.94
CA PRO A 604 20.17 -35.31 4.03
C PRO A 604 18.72 -35.76 3.80
N VAL A 605 17.89 -34.94 3.14
CA VAL A 605 16.50 -35.30 2.81
C VAL A 605 16.48 -36.28 1.65
N ALA A 606 17.19 -35.97 0.56
CA ALA A 606 17.24 -36.81 -0.64
C ALA A 606 17.75 -38.23 -0.34
N HIS A 607 18.83 -38.36 0.43
CA HIS A 607 19.37 -39.66 0.84
C HIS A 607 18.41 -40.44 1.77
N SER A 608 17.77 -39.76 2.72
CA SER A 608 16.80 -40.40 3.63
C SER A 608 15.53 -40.85 2.91
N LEU A 609 15.06 -40.06 1.94
CA LEU A 609 13.88 -40.35 1.14
C LEU A 609 14.14 -41.51 0.17
N SER A 610 15.27 -41.49 -0.56
CA SER A 610 15.70 -42.58 -1.45
C SER A 610 15.77 -43.92 -0.73
N ARG A 611 16.32 -43.93 0.50
CA ARG A 611 16.33 -45.12 1.37
C ARG A 611 14.92 -45.57 1.77
N LEU A 612 14.04 -44.66 2.18
CA LEU A 612 12.67 -45.01 2.57
C LEU A 612 11.86 -45.57 1.39
N THR A 613 11.95 -44.97 0.20
CA THR A 613 11.30 -45.46 -1.02
C THR A 613 11.80 -46.86 -1.39
N SER A 614 13.11 -47.10 -1.40
CA SER A 614 13.68 -48.41 -1.74
C SER A 614 13.23 -49.55 -0.80
N GLU A 615 13.08 -49.27 0.50
CA GLU A 615 12.57 -50.24 1.47
C GLU A 615 11.04 -50.45 1.33
N PHE A 616 10.30 -49.42 0.91
CA PHE A 616 8.88 -49.52 0.61
C PHE A 616 8.59 -50.31 -0.69
N ASP A 617 9.36 -50.07 -1.75
CA ASP A 617 9.32 -50.86 -2.99
C ASP A 617 9.68 -52.32 -2.71
N THR A 618 10.68 -52.55 -1.85
CA THR A 618 11.05 -53.90 -1.38
C THR A 618 9.92 -54.58 -0.60
N LEU A 619 9.10 -53.82 0.14
CA LEU A 619 7.90 -54.34 0.81
C LEU A 619 6.80 -54.68 -0.20
N LEU A 620 6.45 -53.77 -1.13
CA LEU A 620 5.47 -54.04 -2.18
C LEU A 620 5.87 -55.21 -3.09
N ALA A 621 7.15 -55.32 -3.45
CA ALA A 621 7.71 -56.41 -4.22
C ALA A 621 7.76 -57.76 -3.48
N LYS A 622 7.61 -57.77 -2.15
CA LYS A 622 7.39 -58.99 -1.35
C LYS A 622 5.90 -59.33 -1.27
N LEU A 623 5.04 -58.37 -0.94
CA LEU A 623 3.59 -58.56 -0.84
C LEU A 623 2.98 -59.04 -2.17
N SER A 624 3.44 -58.49 -3.29
CA SER A 624 3.00 -58.86 -4.64
C SER A 624 3.41 -60.28 -5.08
N ARG A 625 4.25 -60.99 -4.31
CA ARG A 625 4.56 -62.42 -4.52
C ARG A 625 3.64 -63.35 -3.74
N ILE A 626 2.85 -62.83 -2.80
CA ILE A 626 1.90 -63.61 -1.97
C ILE A 626 0.56 -63.72 -2.70
N GLY A 627 0.10 -62.66 -3.35
CA GLY A 627 -1.02 -62.71 -4.30
C GLY A 627 -0.59 -63.36 -5.62
N GLY A 628 -0.97 -64.62 -5.82
CA GLY A 628 -0.56 -65.41 -6.98
C GLY A 628 -1.03 -64.89 -8.35
N ASP A 629 -0.38 -65.41 -9.39
CA ASP A 629 -0.45 -65.04 -10.82
C ASP A 629 0.28 -63.73 -11.22
N ALA A 630 0.99 -63.78 -12.35
CA ALA A 630 1.89 -62.73 -12.83
C ALA A 630 1.15 -61.44 -13.22
N LYS A 631 0.04 -61.58 -13.96
CA LYS A 631 -0.82 -60.44 -14.34
C LYS A 631 -1.42 -59.74 -13.12
N ARG A 632 -1.72 -60.50 -12.06
CA ARG A 632 -2.27 -59.96 -10.81
C ARG A 632 -1.21 -59.23 -10.00
N ARG A 633 0.02 -59.76 -9.92
CA ARG A 633 1.19 -59.07 -9.36
C ARG A 633 1.44 -57.72 -10.05
N GLU A 634 1.38 -57.69 -11.38
CA GLU A 634 1.54 -56.46 -12.17
C GLU A 634 0.41 -55.44 -11.90
N ARG A 635 -0.87 -55.87 -11.91
CA ARG A 635 -2.01 -55.00 -11.55
C ARG A 635 -1.93 -54.47 -10.11
N PHE A 636 -1.50 -55.28 -9.16
CA PHE A 636 -1.32 -54.83 -7.76
C PHE A 636 -0.22 -53.76 -7.67
N LEU A 637 0.95 -53.98 -8.29
CA LEU A 637 2.03 -52.98 -8.28
C LEU A 637 1.60 -51.71 -9.00
N PHE A 638 0.93 -51.82 -10.15
CA PHE A 638 0.37 -50.67 -10.88
C PHE A 638 -0.56 -49.84 -10.02
N ASN A 639 -1.56 -50.46 -9.38
CA ASN A 639 -2.53 -49.75 -8.54
C ASN A 639 -1.88 -49.05 -7.33
N ASN A 640 -0.83 -49.65 -6.74
CA ASN A 640 -0.11 -49.03 -5.63
C ASN A 640 0.75 -47.85 -6.10
N TYR A 641 1.54 -48.01 -7.17
CA TYR A 641 2.39 -46.93 -7.69
C TYR A 641 1.59 -45.79 -8.33
N SER A 642 0.47 -46.11 -8.99
CA SER A 642 -0.50 -45.13 -9.48
C SER A 642 -1.05 -44.28 -8.34
N LEU A 643 -1.51 -44.89 -7.23
CA LEU A 643 -1.97 -44.13 -6.06
C LEU A 643 -0.89 -43.20 -5.49
N ILE A 644 0.38 -43.63 -5.43
CA ILE A 644 1.48 -42.76 -4.97
C ILE A 644 1.67 -41.59 -5.95
N LEU A 645 1.72 -41.87 -7.25
CA LEU A 645 1.87 -40.85 -8.30
C LEU A 645 0.73 -39.82 -8.28
N THR A 646 -0.51 -40.25 -8.03
CA THR A 646 -1.66 -39.35 -7.82
C THR A 646 -1.48 -38.50 -6.57
N ILE A 647 -1.10 -39.09 -5.42
CA ILE A 647 -0.90 -38.35 -4.15
C ILE A 647 0.27 -37.34 -4.24
N ILE A 648 1.25 -37.55 -5.11
CA ILE A 648 2.36 -36.59 -5.33
C ILE A 648 2.22 -35.75 -6.61
N SER A 649 1.10 -35.86 -7.35
CA SER A 649 0.97 -35.31 -8.71
C SER A 649 1.16 -33.79 -8.76
N ASP A 650 0.61 -33.08 -7.77
CA ASP A 650 0.71 -31.64 -7.54
C ASP A 650 2.09 -31.16 -7.06
N THR A 651 2.91 -32.04 -6.48
CA THR A 651 4.17 -31.65 -5.84
C THR A 651 5.22 -31.11 -6.82
N GLN A 652 5.80 -29.96 -6.49
CA GLN A 652 6.77 -29.24 -7.32
C GLN A 652 8.20 -29.28 -6.74
N GLY A 653 9.19 -29.09 -7.60
CA GLY A 653 10.62 -29.02 -7.25
C GLY A 653 11.46 -30.22 -7.70
N LYS A 654 12.80 -30.06 -7.67
CA LYS A 654 13.76 -31.04 -8.21
C LYS A 654 13.59 -32.44 -7.61
N LEU A 655 13.47 -32.55 -6.29
CA LEU A 655 13.31 -33.85 -5.63
C LEU A 655 11.97 -34.53 -6.02
N ALA A 656 10.92 -33.74 -6.27
CA ALA A 656 9.64 -34.27 -6.73
C ALA A 656 9.73 -34.79 -8.17
N THR A 657 10.41 -34.08 -9.08
CA THR A 657 10.63 -34.58 -10.45
C THR A 657 11.52 -35.83 -10.46
N GLU A 658 12.54 -35.91 -9.61
CA GLU A 658 13.38 -37.10 -9.46
C GLU A 658 12.59 -38.31 -8.92
N GLN A 659 11.72 -38.15 -7.92
CA GLN A 659 10.86 -39.25 -7.45
C GLN A 659 9.84 -39.68 -8.51
N LYS A 660 9.21 -38.72 -9.21
CA LYS A 660 8.26 -38.99 -10.31
C LYS A 660 8.92 -39.73 -11.49
N GLN A 661 10.18 -39.43 -11.83
CA GLN A 661 10.89 -40.02 -12.97
C GLN A 661 11.63 -41.34 -12.65
N ASN A 662 12.17 -41.49 -11.43
CA ASN A 662 13.01 -42.64 -11.07
C ASN A 662 12.28 -43.72 -10.27
N GLY A 663 11.25 -43.36 -9.47
CA GLY A 663 10.57 -44.32 -8.60
C GLY A 663 9.75 -45.36 -9.36
N TYR A 664 8.94 -44.92 -10.32
CA TYR A 664 7.83 -45.73 -10.85
C TYR A 664 7.87 -45.88 -12.38
N LYS A 665 8.96 -46.46 -12.89
CA LYS A 665 9.04 -46.86 -14.31
C LYS A 665 8.16 -48.08 -14.57
N PHE A 666 6.98 -47.84 -15.12
CA PHE A 666 6.15 -48.89 -15.71
C PHE A 666 6.87 -49.55 -16.90
N PRO A 667 6.73 -50.86 -17.11
CA PRO A 667 7.13 -51.47 -18.37
C PRO A 667 6.17 -51.00 -19.47
N ASP A 668 6.72 -50.53 -20.60
CA ASP A 668 5.92 -50.11 -21.76
C ASP A 668 5.01 -51.25 -22.24
N ASN A 669 3.70 -51.04 -22.23
CA ASN A 669 2.73 -51.97 -22.83
C ASN A 669 1.52 -51.17 -23.34
N PRO A 670 1.16 -51.26 -24.63
CA PRO A 670 0.13 -50.42 -25.22
C PRO A 670 -1.29 -50.96 -24.97
N HIS A 671 -2.28 -50.09 -25.15
CA HIS A 671 -3.73 -50.37 -25.07
C HIS A 671 -4.21 -50.88 -23.70
N HIS A 672 -4.63 -49.94 -22.83
CA HIS A 672 -5.71 -50.26 -21.90
C HIS A 672 -7.05 -50.28 -22.64
N GLU A 673 -8.00 -51.04 -22.10
CA GLU A 673 -9.36 -51.15 -22.64
C GLU A 673 -10.14 -49.83 -22.45
N ILE A 674 -11.10 -49.55 -23.33
CA ILE A 674 -11.67 -48.21 -23.52
C ILE A 674 -12.50 -47.77 -22.30
N GLU A 675 -12.01 -46.76 -21.60
CA GLU A 675 -12.77 -45.92 -20.68
C GLU A 675 -13.14 -44.63 -21.42
N LEU A 676 -14.45 -44.34 -21.56
CA LEU A 676 -14.92 -43.22 -22.38
C LEU A 676 -14.51 -41.90 -21.75
N ARG A 677 -13.51 -41.23 -22.33
CA ARG A 677 -12.98 -39.95 -21.84
C ARG A 677 -13.67 -38.76 -22.50
N LEU A 678 -14.24 -37.90 -21.66
CA LEU A 678 -15.04 -36.72 -22.03
C LEU A 678 -14.35 -35.45 -21.52
N ASP A 679 -13.91 -34.56 -22.40
CA ASP A 679 -13.34 -33.26 -22.01
C ASP A 679 -14.41 -32.15 -22.12
N VAL A 680 -14.61 -31.38 -21.04
CA VAL A 680 -15.56 -30.25 -20.98
C VAL A 680 -14.79 -28.94 -20.82
N ILE A 681 -14.96 -28.00 -21.75
CA ILE A 681 -14.17 -26.76 -21.79
C ILE A 681 -14.95 -25.61 -21.14
N GLY A 682 -14.43 -25.11 -20.02
CA GLY A 682 -14.88 -23.93 -19.26
C GLY A 682 -15.75 -24.25 -18.03
N ALA A 683 -15.29 -23.86 -16.85
CA ALA A 683 -15.97 -24.00 -15.55
C ALA A 683 -17.02 -22.91 -15.29
N GLY A 684 -17.72 -22.46 -16.34
CA GLY A 684 -18.94 -21.69 -16.16
C GLY A 684 -20.06 -22.55 -15.57
N VAL A 685 -21.12 -21.93 -15.03
CA VAL A 685 -22.27 -22.67 -14.45
C VAL A 685 -22.89 -23.69 -15.41
N VAL A 686 -22.81 -23.43 -16.72
CA VAL A 686 -23.25 -24.34 -17.78
C VAL A 686 -22.29 -25.52 -17.97
N GLY A 687 -20.98 -25.29 -17.98
CA GLY A 687 -19.96 -26.34 -18.14
C GLY A 687 -19.91 -27.25 -16.91
N LEU A 688 -19.98 -26.68 -15.70
CA LEU A 688 -20.12 -27.43 -14.45
C LEU A 688 -21.40 -28.30 -14.46
N ALA A 689 -22.55 -27.73 -14.85
CA ALA A 689 -23.80 -28.49 -14.95
C ALA A 689 -23.71 -29.65 -15.97
N VAL A 690 -23.06 -29.43 -17.11
CA VAL A 690 -22.82 -30.46 -18.13
C VAL A 690 -21.88 -31.55 -17.61
N ALA A 691 -20.70 -31.20 -17.10
CA ALA A 691 -19.70 -32.16 -16.63
C ALA A 691 -20.27 -33.04 -15.48
N ARG A 692 -20.98 -32.41 -14.53
CA ARG A 692 -21.74 -33.07 -13.46
C ARG A 692 -22.78 -34.07 -13.99
N GLN A 693 -23.50 -33.72 -15.06
CA GLN A 693 -24.50 -34.61 -15.67
C GLN A 693 -23.83 -35.78 -16.39
N LEU A 694 -22.73 -35.55 -17.11
CA LEU A 694 -21.98 -36.59 -17.81
C LEU A 694 -21.32 -37.58 -16.84
N ALA A 695 -20.64 -37.08 -15.79
CA ALA A 695 -20.05 -37.89 -14.73
C ALA A 695 -21.09 -38.66 -13.87
N SER A 696 -22.39 -38.39 -14.02
CA SER A 696 -23.44 -39.21 -13.38
C SER A 696 -23.69 -40.55 -14.08
N ARG A 697 -23.04 -40.79 -15.23
CA ARG A 697 -23.16 -42.03 -16.02
C ARG A 697 -22.07 -43.03 -15.62
N PRO A 698 -22.36 -44.34 -15.62
CA PRO A 698 -21.35 -45.36 -15.39
C PRO A 698 -20.38 -45.44 -16.57
N ASN A 699 -19.11 -45.76 -16.28
CA ASN A 699 -18.03 -46.02 -17.25
C ASN A 699 -17.64 -44.82 -18.13
N THR A 700 -17.80 -43.59 -17.63
CA THR A 700 -17.33 -42.35 -18.28
C THR A 700 -16.35 -41.61 -17.38
N SER A 701 -15.12 -41.40 -17.85
CA SER A 701 -14.18 -40.47 -17.24
C SER A 701 -14.46 -39.06 -17.79
N THR A 702 -14.68 -38.08 -16.92
CA THR A 702 -14.99 -36.70 -17.34
C THR A 702 -13.99 -35.73 -16.73
N ILE A 703 -13.34 -34.93 -17.57
CA ILE A 703 -12.39 -33.91 -17.14
C ILE A 703 -12.91 -32.55 -17.59
N LEU A 704 -12.93 -31.59 -16.67
CA LEU A 704 -13.28 -30.21 -16.94
C LEU A 704 -12.00 -29.36 -17.02
N LEU A 705 -11.84 -28.61 -18.12
CA LEU A 705 -10.68 -27.74 -18.39
C LEU A 705 -11.08 -26.27 -18.18
N GLU A 706 -10.40 -25.54 -17.31
CA GLU A 706 -10.63 -24.12 -17.05
C GLU A 706 -9.31 -23.33 -17.11
N ARG A 707 -9.31 -22.16 -17.77
CA ARG A 707 -8.14 -21.28 -17.91
C ARG A 707 -7.81 -20.49 -16.65
N HIS A 708 -8.80 -20.26 -15.78
CA HIS A 708 -8.65 -19.54 -14.51
C HIS A 708 -8.31 -20.48 -13.34
N ASP A 709 -7.96 -19.91 -12.20
CA ASP A 709 -7.65 -20.58 -10.93
C ASP A 709 -8.89 -21.10 -10.16
N ALA A 710 -10.09 -20.65 -10.54
CA ALA A 710 -11.35 -20.97 -9.89
C ALA A 710 -12.51 -21.06 -10.91
N PRO A 711 -13.62 -21.75 -10.58
CA PRO A 711 -14.81 -21.78 -11.44
C PRO A 711 -15.53 -20.43 -11.50
N GLY A 712 -16.23 -20.19 -12.60
CA GLY A 712 -17.26 -19.15 -12.69
C GLY A 712 -16.80 -17.69 -12.80
N THR A 713 -15.49 -17.41 -12.86
CA THR A 713 -14.86 -16.06 -12.80
C THR A 713 -15.31 -15.04 -13.87
N GLU A 714 -15.89 -15.51 -14.98
CA GLU A 714 -16.40 -14.70 -16.09
C GLU A 714 -17.91 -14.42 -15.98
N THR A 715 -18.69 -14.59 -17.05
CA THR A 715 -20.13 -14.26 -17.13
C THR A 715 -20.97 -14.95 -16.03
N SER A 716 -20.52 -16.08 -15.48
CA SER A 716 -21.28 -16.85 -14.48
C SER A 716 -21.29 -16.21 -13.08
N SER A 717 -20.31 -15.36 -12.75
CA SER A 717 -20.29 -14.50 -11.55
C SER A 717 -20.71 -13.04 -11.83
N ARG A 718 -20.85 -12.69 -13.12
CA ARG A 718 -21.07 -11.30 -13.59
C ARG A 718 -22.43 -11.15 -14.27
N ASN A 719 -23.48 -11.53 -13.55
CA ASN A 719 -24.85 -11.50 -14.05
C ASN A 719 -25.84 -11.11 -12.93
N SER A 720 -27.12 -11.03 -13.29
CA SER A 720 -28.17 -10.46 -12.43
C SER A 720 -28.70 -11.44 -11.38
N GLU A 721 -28.20 -12.68 -11.35
CA GLU A 721 -28.56 -13.76 -10.42
C GLU A 721 -30.04 -14.21 -10.45
N VAL A 722 -30.78 -13.81 -11.48
CA VAL A 722 -32.23 -14.07 -11.63
C VAL A 722 -32.53 -15.49 -12.15
N ILE A 723 -33.40 -16.20 -11.43
CA ILE A 723 -34.12 -17.38 -11.91
C ILE A 723 -35.28 -16.89 -12.78
N HIS A 724 -35.11 -16.91 -14.11
CA HIS A 724 -36.10 -16.37 -15.05
C HIS A 724 -37.32 -17.29 -15.22
N ALA A 725 -38.51 -16.70 -15.39
CA ALA A 725 -39.76 -17.46 -15.60
C ALA A 725 -40.04 -17.90 -17.05
N GLY A 726 -39.29 -17.41 -18.05
CA GLY A 726 -39.47 -17.76 -19.47
C GLY A 726 -40.29 -16.78 -20.33
N LEU A 727 -40.77 -15.67 -19.77
CA LEU A 727 -41.83 -14.81 -20.34
C LEU A 727 -41.59 -14.15 -21.71
N TYR A 728 -40.35 -14.01 -22.18
CA TYR A 728 -40.01 -13.13 -23.33
C TYR A 728 -39.43 -13.86 -24.55
N TYR A 729 -39.43 -15.19 -24.53
CA TYR A 729 -38.76 -16.02 -25.55
C TYR A 729 -39.80 -16.70 -26.44
N GLY A 730 -39.56 -16.76 -27.75
CA GLY A 730 -40.50 -17.35 -28.72
C GLY A 730 -40.80 -18.83 -28.41
N THR A 731 -42.04 -19.28 -28.62
CA THR A 731 -42.50 -20.59 -28.13
C THR A 731 -41.71 -21.79 -28.65
N SER A 732 -41.15 -21.70 -29.85
CA SER A 732 -40.30 -22.73 -30.48
C SER A 732 -38.80 -22.64 -30.13
N THR A 733 -38.38 -21.70 -29.27
CA THR A 733 -36.96 -21.46 -28.99
C THR A 733 -36.38 -22.37 -27.92
N LEU A 734 -35.07 -22.64 -28.02
CA LEU A 734 -34.28 -23.26 -26.95
C LEU A 734 -34.25 -22.35 -25.71
N LYS A 735 -34.14 -21.03 -25.89
CA LYS A 735 -34.27 -20.07 -24.79
C LYS A 735 -35.60 -20.18 -24.01
N ALA A 736 -36.73 -20.41 -24.67
CA ALA A 736 -38.01 -20.64 -23.98
C ALA A 736 -38.02 -21.99 -23.24
N SER A 737 -37.85 -23.08 -23.99
CA SER A 737 -37.99 -24.45 -23.48
C SER A 737 -36.99 -24.79 -22.36
N LEU A 738 -35.72 -24.43 -22.52
CA LEU A 738 -34.67 -24.68 -21.52
C LEU A 738 -34.75 -23.73 -20.33
N CYS A 739 -35.33 -22.54 -20.46
CA CYS A 739 -35.59 -21.66 -19.31
C CYS A 739 -36.68 -22.21 -18.39
N ILE A 740 -37.76 -22.74 -18.97
CA ILE A 740 -38.90 -23.28 -18.21
C ILE A 740 -38.47 -24.56 -17.48
N ARG A 741 -37.87 -25.52 -18.20
CA ARG A 741 -37.34 -26.76 -17.62
C ARG A 741 -36.20 -26.50 -16.62
N GLY A 742 -35.29 -25.59 -16.95
CA GLY A 742 -34.13 -25.28 -16.11
C GLY A 742 -34.53 -24.58 -14.80
N ARG A 743 -35.51 -23.68 -14.83
CA ARG A 743 -36.12 -23.06 -13.64
C ARG A 743 -36.62 -24.10 -12.64
N GLU A 744 -37.33 -25.12 -13.12
CA GLU A 744 -37.87 -26.20 -12.28
C GLU A 744 -36.73 -27.00 -11.63
N LEU A 745 -35.82 -27.53 -12.45
CA LEU A 745 -34.63 -28.25 -11.99
C LEU A 745 -33.79 -27.44 -10.98
N LEU A 746 -33.68 -26.13 -11.19
CA LEU A 746 -32.89 -25.24 -10.33
C LEU A 746 -33.56 -24.99 -8.97
N TYR A 747 -34.86 -24.73 -8.95
CA TYR A 747 -35.60 -24.63 -7.67
C TYR A 747 -35.55 -25.96 -6.90
N ASP A 748 -35.77 -27.10 -7.57
CA ASP A 748 -35.69 -28.44 -6.97
C ASP A 748 -34.29 -28.72 -6.38
N LEU A 749 -33.23 -28.39 -7.12
CA LEU A 749 -31.84 -28.55 -6.67
C LEU A 749 -31.53 -27.66 -5.47
N CYS A 750 -31.87 -26.37 -5.54
CA CYS A 750 -31.62 -25.41 -4.46
C CYS A 750 -32.39 -25.78 -3.19
N GLN A 751 -33.66 -26.22 -3.30
CA GLN A 751 -34.45 -26.71 -2.18
C GLN A 751 -33.87 -28.00 -1.57
N LYS A 752 -33.46 -28.96 -2.41
CA LYS A 752 -32.94 -30.26 -1.94
C LYS A 752 -31.57 -30.16 -1.28
N HIS A 753 -30.71 -29.25 -1.74
CA HIS A 753 -29.31 -29.13 -1.29
C HIS A 753 -29.02 -27.84 -0.49
N ASN A 754 -30.04 -27.07 -0.11
CA ASN A 754 -29.95 -25.82 0.66
C ASN A 754 -29.06 -24.73 0.03
N ILE A 755 -28.96 -24.71 -1.31
CA ILE A 755 -28.26 -23.64 -2.03
C ILE A 755 -29.08 -22.35 -1.88
N PRO A 756 -28.53 -21.21 -1.44
CA PRO A 756 -29.32 -20.02 -1.15
C PRO A 756 -30.11 -19.50 -2.36
N TYR A 757 -31.43 -19.40 -2.22
CA TYR A 757 -32.34 -18.89 -3.26
C TYR A 757 -33.54 -18.16 -2.64
N ARG A 758 -34.23 -17.33 -3.42
CA ARG A 758 -35.46 -16.64 -3.00
C ARG A 758 -36.40 -16.40 -4.19
N ASN A 759 -37.63 -16.90 -4.11
CA ASN A 759 -38.70 -16.50 -5.05
C ASN A 759 -39.21 -15.10 -4.66
N THR A 760 -38.51 -14.08 -5.15
CA THR A 760 -38.84 -12.65 -4.98
C THR A 760 -40.07 -12.20 -5.76
N LYS A 761 -40.60 -13.03 -6.67
CA LYS A 761 -41.45 -12.57 -7.78
C LYS A 761 -40.69 -11.58 -8.68
N LYS A 762 -41.37 -11.13 -9.73
CA LYS A 762 -40.97 -9.99 -10.56
C LYS A 762 -42.20 -9.24 -11.03
N TRP A 763 -42.21 -7.92 -10.92
CA TRP A 763 -43.23 -7.05 -11.48
C TRP A 763 -42.76 -6.44 -12.79
N ILE A 764 -43.59 -6.55 -13.83
CA ILE A 764 -43.46 -5.82 -15.09
C ILE A 764 -44.37 -4.60 -14.97
N VAL A 765 -43.77 -3.40 -14.94
CA VAL A 765 -44.47 -2.14 -14.64
C VAL A 765 -44.66 -1.28 -15.88
N ALA A 766 -45.90 -0.89 -16.16
CA ALA A 766 -46.27 -0.01 -17.28
C ALA A 766 -46.60 1.39 -16.78
N GLN A 767 -46.01 2.40 -17.44
CA GLN A 767 -46.27 3.83 -17.18
C GLN A 767 -47.21 4.46 -18.23
N THR A 768 -47.42 3.80 -19.37
CA THR A 768 -48.30 4.25 -20.45
C THR A 768 -49.22 3.12 -20.94
N GLU A 769 -50.34 3.47 -21.57
CA GLU A 769 -51.27 2.50 -22.16
C GLU A 769 -50.61 1.63 -23.25
N GLU A 770 -49.65 2.17 -24.01
CA GLU A 770 -48.88 1.41 -25.00
C GLU A 770 -48.00 0.33 -24.34
N GLN A 771 -47.31 0.71 -23.26
CA GLN A 771 -46.56 -0.22 -22.41
C GLN A 771 -47.46 -1.27 -21.76
N TRP A 772 -48.70 -0.88 -21.39
CA TRP A 772 -49.67 -1.79 -20.79
C TRP A 772 -50.22 -2.79 -21.81
N ALA A 773 -50.59 -2.35 -23.01
CA ALA A 773 -50.97 -3.21 -24.12
C ALA A 773 -49.87 -4.22 -24.49
N ALA A 774 -48.60 -3.79 -24.52
CA ALA A 774 -47.46 -4.68 -24.70
C ALA A 774 -47.29 -5.68 -23.53
N THR A 775 -47.57 -5.26 -22.30
CA THR A 775 -47.52 -6.12 -21.11
C THR A 775 -48.63 -7.18 -21.12
N LEU A 776 -49.84 -6.85 -21.59
CA LEU A 776 -50.93 -7.82 -21.78
C LEU A 776 -50.61 -8.85 -22.87
N GLN A 777 -49.90 -8.46 -23.94
CA GLN A 777 -49.39 -9.43 -24.93
C GLN A 777 -48.38 -10.41 -24.30
N VAL A 778 -47.52 -9.94 -23.38
CA VAL A 778 -46.62 -10.82 -22.61
C VAL A 778 -47.42 -11.76 -21.68
N GLN A 779 -48.57 -11.35 -21.15
CA GLN A 779 -49.44 -12.23 -20.38
C GLN A 779 -50.03 -13.37 -21.24
N GLU A 780 -50.59 -13.06 -22.42
CA GLU A 780 -51.12 -14.10 -23.32
C GLU A 780 -50.03 -15.04 -23.83
N HIS A 781 -48.83 -14.52 -24.14
CA HIS A 781 -47.68 -15.34 -24.48
C HIS A 781 -47.24 -16.25 -23.32
N ALA A 782 -47.23 -15.74 -22.08
CA ALA A 782 -46.92 -16.52 -20.89
C ALA A 782 -47.94 -17.64 -20.64
N LYS A 783 -49.24 -17.39 -20.86
CA LYS A 783 -50.29 -18.42 -20.83
C LYS A 783 -50.03 -19.52 -21.86
N SER A 784 -49.64 -19.16 -23.09
CA SER A 784 -49.30 -20.14 -24.14
C SER A 784 -48.10 -21.05 -23.79
N LEU A 785 -47.24 -20.59 -22.88
CA LEU A 785 -46.08 -21.31 -22.34
C LEU A 785 -46.36 -21.99 -20.98
N ASN A 786 -47.60 -21.96 -20.47
CA ASN A 786 -47.97 -22.42 -19.12
C ASN A 786 -47.15 -21.76 -17.98
N VAL A 787 -46.72 -20.50 -18.16
CA VAL A 787 -45.97 -19.75 -17.14
C VAL A 787 -46.93 -18.92 -16.27
N PRO A 788 -46.97 -19.11 -14.95
CA PRO A 788 -47.91 -18.41 -14.07
C PRO A 788 -47.59 -16.91 -13.98
N THR A 789 -48.60 -16.09 -14.26
CA THR A 789 -48.56 -14.63 -14.19
C THR A 789 -49.89 -14.04 -13.74
N ARG A 790 -49.85 -12.96 -12.96
CA ARG A 790 -51.00 -12.36 -12.27
C ARG A 790 -51.03 -10.85 -12.49
N LEU A 791 -52.19 -10.29 -12.80
CA LEU A 791 -52.37 -8.82 -12.85
C LEU A 791 -52.52 -8.30 -11.42
N ILE A 792 -51.80 -7.23 -11.08
CA ILE A 792 -51.82 -6.63 -9.73
C ILE A 792 -52.66 -5.34 -9.77
N SER A 793 -53.55 -5.17 -8.80
CA SER A 793 -54.35 -3.94 -8.67
C SER A 793 -53.52 -2.79 -8.10
N ALA A 794 -53.86 -1.54 -8.41
CA ALA A 794 -53.17 -0.38 -7.87
C ALA A 794 -53.21 -0.31 -6.32
N ALA A 795 -54.26 -0.86 -5.69
CA ALA A 795 -54.36 -0.96 -4.23
C ALA A 795 -53.38 -2.00 -3.66
N GLU A 796 -53.35 -3.22 -4.22
CA GLU A 796 -52.38 -4.25 -3.82
C GLU A 796 -50.93 -3.80 -4.08
N ALA A 797 -50.70 -3.08 -5.19
CA ALA A 797 -49.40 -2.51 -5.52
C ALA A 797 -48.91 -1.53 -4.45
N HIS A 798 -49.76 -0.58 -4.05
CA HIS A 798 -49.44 0.42 -3.04
C HIS A 798 -49.30 -0.18 -1.63
N GLU A 799 -50.05 -1.23 -1.30
CA GLU A 799 -49.92 -1.95 -0.02
C GLU A 799 -48.59 -2.72 0.08
N ARG A 800 -48.19 -3.40 -1.00
CA ARG A 800 -47.01 -4.28 -1.00
C ARG A 800 -45.69 -3.54 -1.26
N GLU A 801 -45.69 -2.57 -2.17
CA GLU A 801 -44.49 -1.90 -2.68
C GLU A 801 -44.79 -0.40 -2.94
N PRO A 802 -45.09 0.40 -1.90
CA PRO A 802 -45.59 1.78 -2.04
C PRO A 802 -44.67 2.72 -2.85
N GLU A 803 -43.39 2.39 -2.93
CA GLU A 803 -42.34 3.14 -3.63
C GLU A 803 -42.28 2.85 -5.14
N VAL A 804 -42.91 1.75 -5.60
CA VAL A 804 -42.87 1.31 -6.99
C VAL A 804 -44.01 1.95 -7.78
N ARG A 805 -43.68 2.90 -8.66
CA ARG A 805 -44.65 3.55 -9.54
C ARG A 805 -44.94 2.70 -10.77
N ALA A 806 -46.22 2.48 -11.05
CA ALA A 806 -46.72 1.95 -12.31
C ALA A 806 -48.05 2.64 -12.65
N LEU A 807 -48.03 3.62 -13.57
CA LEU A 807 -49.19 4.47 -13.83
C LEU A 807 -50.33 3.79 -14.61
N ALA A 808 -50.02 2.78 -15.44
CA ALA A 808 -51.01 2.11 -16.29
C ALA A 808 -51.35 0.68 -15.82
N GLY A 809 -50.37 -0.06 -15.28
CA GLY A 809 -50.63 -1.40 -14.74
C GLY A 809 -49.38 -2.21 -14.41
N ILE A 810 -49.60 -3.36 -13.74
CA ILE A 810 -48.54 -4.27 -13.29
C ILE A 810 -48.91 -5.72 -13.62
N LEU A 811 -47.96 -6.45 -14.22
CA LEU A 811 -48.01 -7.90 -14.39
C LEU A 811 -46.94 -8.57 -13.51
N GLU A 812 -47.38 -9.31 -12.50
CA GLU A 812 -46.54 -10.13 -11.62
C GLU A 812 -46.21 -11.48 -12.27
N SER A 813 -44.96 -11.88 -12.15
CA SER A 813 -44.39 -13.16 -12.57
C SER A 813 -44.10 -14.01 -11.33
N GLU A 814 -44.92 -15.02 -11.09
CA GLU A 814 -44.99 -15.70 -9.79
C GLU A 814 -43.88 -16.72 -9.54
N SER A 815 -43.16 -17.11 -10.61
CA SER A 815 -42.06 -18.08 -10.58
C SER A 815 -40.68 -17.45 -10.79
N THR A 816 -40.57 -16.13 -10.97
CA THR A 816 -39.26 -15.45 -11.03
C THR A 816 -38.67 -15.28 -9.63
N GLY A 817 -37.39 -15.57 -9.48
CA GLY A 817 -36.66 -15.46 -8.23
C GLY A 817 -35.19 -15.09 -8.44
N ILE A 818 -34.39 -15.28 -7.41
CA ILE A 818 -32.92 -15.14 -7.43
C ILE A 818 -32.25 -16.36 -6.79
N VAL A 819 -30.99 -16.61 -7.14
CA VAL A 819 -30.13 -17.67 -6.59
C VAL A 819 -28.73 -17.13 -6.34
N ASP A 820 -28.06 -17.56 -5.27
CA ASP A 820 -26.62 -17.33 -5.09
C ASP A 820 -25.85 -18.11 -6.16
N SER A 821 -25.35 -17.39 -7.17
CA SER A 821 -24.70 -18.00 -8.33
C SER A 821 -23.36 -18.66 -7.98
N HIS A 822 -22.65 -18.15 -6.97
CA HIS A 822 -21.40 -18.72 -6.50
C HIS A 822 -21.64 -20.00 -5.70
N ALA A 823 -22.57 -20.00 -4.74
CA ALA A 823 -22.93 -21.19 -3.99
C ALA A 823 -23.48 -22.31 -4.90
N LEU A 824 -24.23 -21.95 -5.95
CA LEU A 824 -24.64 -22.90 -6.99
C LEU A 824 -23.43 -23.51 -7.72
N MET A 825 -22.47 -22.69 -8.16
CA MET A 825 -21.28 -23.20 -8.87
C MET A 825 -20.37 -24.06 -7.98
N THR A 826 -20.14 -23.65 -6.73
CA THR A 826 -19.39 -24.46 -5.75
C THR A 826 -20.09 -25.78 -5.46
N TYR A 827 -21.42 -25.80 -5.36
CA TYR A 827 -22.17 -27.06 -5.25
C TYR A 827 -22.02 -27.92 -6.51
N LEU A 828 -22.15 -27.35 -7.71
CA LEU A 828 -22.03 -28.09 -8.97
C LEU A 828 -20.62 -28.66 -9.20
N GLN A 829 -19.57 -27.97 -8.71
CA GLN A 829 -18.20 -28.47 -8.68
C GLN A 829 -18.06 -29.66 -7.72
N GLY A 830 -18.39 -29.49 -6.43
CA GLY A 830 -18.22 -30.56 -5.45
C GLY A 830 -19.05 -31.80 -5.78
N ASP A 831 -20.28 -31.62 -6.28
CA ASP A 831 -21.16 -32.71 -6.72
C ASP A 831 -20.75 -33.29 -8.12
N PHE A 832 -19.76 -32.72 -8.80
CA PHE A 832 -19.07 -33.31 -9.96
C PHE A 832 -17.83 -34.11 -9.50
N GLU A 833 -17.03 -33.55 -8.60
CA GLU A 833 -15.85 -34.19 -7.99
C GLU A 833 -16.25 -35.45 -7.17
N ASP A 834 -17.35 -35.38 -6.40
CA ASP A 834 -17.97 -36.51 -5.69
C ASP A 834 -18.43 -37.66 -6.62
N ARG A 835 -18.47 -37.43 -7.94
CA ARG A 835 -18.79 -38.44 -8.97
C ARG A 835 -17.55 -38.99 -9.69
N GLY A 836 -16.35 -38.59 -9.28
CA GLY A 836 -15.10 -39.01 -9.93
C GLY A 836 -14.81 -38.27 -11.23
N GLY A 837 -15.28 -37.03 -11.36
CA GLY A 837 -14.84 -36.11 -12.40
C GLY A 837 -13.74 -35.17 -11.91
N ASP A 838 -12.74 -34.91 -12.75
CA ASP A 838 -11.58 -34.08 -12.40
C ASP A 838 -11.71 -32.64 -12.94
N CYS A 839 -11.30 -31.64 -12.16
CA CYS A 839 -11.17 -30.24 -12.61
C CYS A 839 -9.70 -29.86 -12.80
N ALA A 840 -9.31 -29.55 -14.04
CA ALA A 840 -8.02 -28.98 -14.39
C ALA A 840 -8.14 -27.44 -14.53
N PHE A 841 -7.86 -26.73 -13.44
CA PHE A 841 -7.74 -25.26 -13.42
C PHE A 841 -6.40 -24.80 -14.04
N LEU A 842 -6.27 -23.49 -14.30
CA LEU A 842 -5.10 -22.87 -14.96
C LEU A 842 -4.68 -23.55 -16.28
N THR A 843 -5.62 -24.21 -16.95
CA THR A 843 -5.41 -25.10 -18.10
C THR A 843 -6.12 -24.52 -19.33
N THR A 844 -5.42 -23.63 -20.05
CA THR A 844 -5.99 -22.95 -21.23
C THR A 844 -5.93 -23.86 -22.46
N VAL A 845 -7.08 -24.20 -23.06
CA VAL A 845 -7.11 -24.89 -24.37
C VAL A 845 -6.58 -23.95 -25.47
N THR A 846 -5.56 -24.39 -26.21
CA THR A 846 -4.88 -23.62 -27.25
C THR A 846 -5.05 -24.20 -28.66
N GLY A 847 -5.45 -25.47 -28.78
CA GLY A 847 -5.77 -26.11 -30.06
C GLY A 847 -6.54 -27.41 -29.87
N ILE A 848 -7.30 -27.82 -30.89
CA ILE A 848 -8.05 -29.07 -30.94
C ILE A 848 -7.85 -29.71 -32.32
N GLU A 849 -7.47 -30.98 -32.35
CA GLU A 849 -7.18 -31.75 -33.56
C GLU A 849 -8.08 -32.99 -33.60
N ALA A 850 -8.88 -33.17 -34.66
CA ALA A 850 -9.71 -34.36 -34.84
C ALA A 850 -8.87 -35.54 -35.34
N LEU A 851 -8.79 -36.61 -34.55
CA LEU A 851 -8.04 -37.81 -34.89
C LEU A 851 -8.92 -38.71 -35.77
N ASP A 852 -8.41 -39.06 -36.96
CA ASP A 852 -9.15 -39.81 -38.00
C ASP A 852 -10.55 -39.23 -38.29
N GLY A 853 -10.62 -37.92 -38.52
CA GLY A 853 -11.88 -37.20 -38.74
C GLY A 853 -12.80 -37.16 -37.50
N GLY A 854 -12.27 -37.43 -36.31
CA GLY A 854 -13.01 -37.57 -35.05
C GLY A 854 -13.42 -39.01 -34.74
N ALA A 855 -13.20 -39.97 -35.65
CA ALA A 855 -13.50 -41.38 -35.40
C ALA A 855 -12.58 -42.02 -34.33
N ALA A 856 -11.37 -41.48 -34.18
CA ALA A 856 -10.43 -41.82 -33.10
C ALA A 856 -10.39 -40.76 -31.98
N GLY A 857 -11.46 -39.95 -31.87
CA GLY A 857 -11.58 -38.87 -30.89
C GLY A 857 -10.82 -37.60 -31.26
N TYR A 858 -10.46 -36.82 -30.25
CA TYR A 858 -9.87 -35.48 -30.36
C TYR A 858 -8.63 -35.39 -29.49
N LYS A 859 -7.58 -34.80 -30.04
CA LYS A 859 -6.42 -34.36 -29.28
C LYS A 859 -6.60 -32.89 -28.92
N VAL A 860 -6.74 -32.61 -27.63
CA VAL A 860 -6.87 -31.25 -27.08
C VAL A 860 -5.49 -30.83 -26.56
N THR A 861 -4.94 -29.76 -27.12
CA THR A 861 -3.70 -29.14 -26.65
C THR A 861 -4.05 -28.06 -25.63
N THR A 862 -3.41 -28.12 -24.46
CA THR A 862 -3.60 -27.19 -23.35
C THR A 862 -2.27 -26.54 -22.97
N ARG A 863 -2.37 -25.33 -22.40
CA ARG A 863 -1.25 -24.58 -21.83
C ARG A 863 -1.49 -24.34 -20.34
N SER A 864 -0.52 -24.73 -19.52
CA SER A 864 -0.44 -24.41 -18.10
C SER A 864 -0.27 -22.90 -17.88
N GLY A 865 -1.01 -22.34 -16.93
CA GLY A 865 -0.95 -20.94 -16.55
C GLY A 865 0.26 -20.58 -15.66
N ASP A 866 0.81 -21.56 -14.93
CA ASP A 866 1.90 -21.34 -13.96
C ASP A 866 3.28 -21.22 -14.63
N ASP A 867 3.54 -22.05 -15.63
CA ASP A 867 4.85 -22.18 -16.29
C ASP A 867 4.79 -22.07 -17.83
N GLY A 868 3.60 -21.95 -18.42
CA GLY A 868 3.41 -21.85 -19.86
C GLY A 868 3.61 -23.15 -20.64
N THR A 869 3.84 -24.28 -19.97
CA THR A 869 4.07 -25.58 -20.63
C THR A 869 2.87 -26.01 -21.46
N GLU A 870 3.13 -26.58 -22.64
CA GLU A 870 2.10 -27.19 -23.48
C GLU A 870 2.03 -28.70 -23.21
N THR A 871 0.81 -29.19 -23.01
CA THR A 871 0.52 -30.63 -22.92
C THR A 871 -0.60 -30.98 -23.91
N SER A 872 -0.76 -32.26 -24.20
CA SER A 872 -1.88 -32.75 -25.02
C SER A 872 -2.55 -33.91 -24.33
N ILE A 873 -3.88 -33.88 -24.35
CA ILE A 873 -4.75 -34.96 -23.88
C ILE A 873 -5.60 -35.47 -25.04
N VAL A 874 -6.08 -36.70 -24.95
CA VAL A 874 -6.94 -37.31 -25.97
C VAL A 874 -8.26 -37.72 -25.32
N ALA A 875 -9.38 -37.29 -25.92
CA ALA A 875 -10.73 -37.56 -25.46
C ALA A 875 -11.63 -37.97 -26.63
N GLU A 876 -12.58 -38.88 -26.39
CA GLU A 876 -13.49 -39.38 -27.43
C GLU A 876 -14.62 -38.39 -27.74
N THR A 877 -14.85 -37.44 -26.84
CA THR A 877 -15.90 -36.43 -26.93
C THR A 877 -15.44 -35.15 -26.25
N VAL A 878 -15.68 -34.02 -26.90
CA VAL A 878 -15.27 -32.69 -26.43
C VAL A 878 -16.48 -31.76 -26.43
N ILE A 879 -16.78 -31.18 -25.26
CA ILE A 879 -17.90 -30.26 -25.08
C ILE A 879 -17.39 -28.83 -24.94
N ASN A 880 -17.68 -28.00 -25.93
CA ASN A 880 -17.32 -26.59 -25.94
C ASN A 880 -18.38 -25.76 -25.21
N SER A 881 -18.10 -25.43 -23.93
CA SER A 881 -18.89 -24.54 -23.08
C SER A 881 -18.16 -23.23 -22.73
N ALA A 882 -17.14 -22.84 -23.51
CA ALA A 882 -16.15 -21.81 -23.18
C ALA A 882 -16.64 -20.33 -23.24
N GLY A 883 -17.93 -20.08 -22.97
CA GLY A 883 -18.52 -18.75 -22.81
C GLY A 883 -18.23 -17.78 -23.95
N ASN A 884 -17.56 -16.66 -23.63
CA ASN A 884 -17.16 -15.64 -24.61
C ASN A 884 -16.13 -16.17 -25.63
N SER A 885 -15.33 -17.18 -25.26
CA SER A 885 -14.35 -17.81 -26.13
C SER A 885 -14.90 -19.04 -26.89
N ALA A 886 -16.17 -19.42 -26.71
CA ALA A 886 -16.73 -20.61 -27.34
C ALA A 886 -16.73 -20.54 -28.89
N CYS A 887 -16.87 -19.35 -29.49
CA CYS A 887 -16.68 -19.18 -30.93
C CYS A 887 -15.24 -19.43 -31.39
N ALA A 888 -14.23 -19.10 -30.56
CA ALA A 888 -12.83 -19.38 -30.89
C ALA A 888 -12.54 -20.89 -30.87
N ILE A 889 -13.03 -21.59 -29.83
CA ILE A 889 -12.95 -23.07 -29.74
C ILE A 889 -13.65 -23.75 -30.92
N ASN A 890 -14.84 -23.27 -31.31
CA ASN A 890 -15.53 -23.73 -32.53
C ASN A 890 -14.68 -23.57 -33.80
N ASN A 891 -14.01 -22.42 -33.95
CA ASN A 891 -13.23 -22.07 -35.13
C ASN A 891 -11.85 -22.76 -35.18
N MET A 892 -11.38 -23.38 -34.08
CA MET A 892 -10.17 -24.23 -34.11
C MET A 892 -10.38 -25.50 -34.94
N LEU A 893 -11.60 -26.02 -34.98
CA LEU A 893 -11.91 -27.35 -35.51
C LEU A 893 -12.79 -27.31 -36.77
N LEU A 894 -13.78 -26.41 -36.83
CA LEU A 894 -14.66 -26.32 -38.00
C LEU A 894 -13.96 -25.66 -39.20
N PRO A 895 -14.35 -26.00 -40.44
CA PRO A 895 -13.82 -25.35 -41.63
C PRO A 895 -14.30 -23.88 -41.75
N PRO A 896 -13.59 -23.02 -42.49
CA PRO A 896 -13.83 -21.57 -42.52
C PRO A 896 -15.26 -21.15 -42.85
N GLU A 897 -15.97 -21.91 -43.67
CA GLU A 897 -17.37 -21.65 -44.08
C GLU A 897 -18.37 -21.82 -42.92
N ARG A 898 -17.95 -22.51 -41.83
CA ARG A 898 -18.72 -22.73 -40.60
C ARG A 898 -18.15 -21.97 -39.40
N HIS A 899 -17.14 -21.11 -39.60
CA HIS A 899 -16.62 -20.24 -38.55
C HIS A 899 -17.69 -19.23 -38.10
N ARG A 900 -17.69 -18.91 -36.80
CA ARG A 900 -18.62 -17.95 -36.21
C ARG A 900 -17.89 -16.77 -35.60
N GLN A 901 -18.42 -15.58 -35.82
CA GLN A 901 -17.95 -14.36 -35.18
C GLN A 901 -18.60 -14.21 -33.79
N PRO A 902 -17.83 -14.08 -32.70
CA PRO A 902 -18.36 -13.67 -31.41
C PRO A 902 -18.67 -12.17 -31.41
N TYR A 903 -19.68 -11.78 -30.63
CA TYR A 903 -20.00 -10.39 -30.32
C TYR A 903 -20.19 -10.26 -28.81
N TYR A 904 -19.77 -9.13 -28.26
CA TYR A 904 -19.73 -8.92 -26.82
C TYR A 904 -20.68 -7.80 -26.42
N ALA A 905 -21.77 -8.16 -25.72
CA ALA A 905 -22.71 -7.20 -25.15
C ALA A 905 -22.42 -7.03 -23.66
N LYS A 906 -21.60 -6.04 -23.32
CA LYS A 906 -21.33 -5.59 -21.96
C LYS A 906 -22.61 -5.09 -21.30
N GLY A 907 -22.69 -5.27 -19.99
CA GLY A 907 -23.78 -4.83 -19.13
C GLY A 907 -23.21 -4.28 -17.83
N THR A 908 -23.32 -2.96 -17.64
CA THR A 908 -22.98 -2.26 -16.40
C THR A 908 -24.08 -2.45 -15.36
N TYR A 909 -23.68 -2.78 -14.13
CA TYR A 909 -24.56 -2.79 -12.96
C TYR A 909 -24.23 -1.61 -12.03
N PHE A 910 -25.24 -1.18 -11.28
CA PHE A 910 -25.15 -0.09 -10.33
C PHE A 910 -25.68 -0.56 -8.96
N SER A 911 -25.03 -0.18 -7.87
CA SER A 911 -25.40 -0.61 -6.51
C SER A 911 -26.09 0.53 -5.77
N TYR A 912 -27.16 0.24 -5.02
CA TYR A 912 -27.82 1.25 -4.17
C TYR A 912 -27.28 1.19 -2.74
N GLY A 913 -26.83 2.32 -2.20
CA GLY A 913 -26.21 2.42 -0.88
C GLY A 913 -27.17 2.71 0.27
N ALA A 914 -28.32 3.34 0.00
CA ALA A 914 -29.25 3.75 1.04
C ALA A 914 -30.16 2.61 1.52
N SER A 915 -30.74 2.78 2.71
CA SER A 915 -31.67 1.82 3.33
C SER A 915 -33.10 1.91 2.80
N PHE A 916 -33.41 2.92 1.98
CA PHE A 916 -34.73 3.23 1.44
C PHE A 916 -34.61 4.02 0.12
N PRO A 917 -35.51 3.86 -0.87
CA PRO A 917 -36.57 2.84 -0.93
C PRO A 917 -35.98 1.42 -1.04
N LYS A 918 -36.69 0.44 -0.50
CA LYS A 918 -36.22 -0.95 -0.39
C LYS A 918 -37.33 -1.96 -0.75
N PRO A 919 -37.63 -2.13 -2.05
CA PRO A 919 -38.64 -3.08 -2.48
C PRO A 919 -38.24 -4.54 -2.25
N SER A 920 -39.24 -5.43 -2.17
CA SER A 920 -39.07 -6.87 -1.96
C SER A 920 -39.16 -7.71 -3.25
N VAL A 921 -39.79 -7.15 -4.29
CA VAL A 921 -39.88 -7.73 -5.65
C VAL A 921 -38.81 -7.18 -6.60
N LEU A 922 -38.50 -7.94 -7.65
CA LEU A 922 -37.71 -7.43 -8.79
C LEU A 922 -38.62 -6.54 -9.66
N VAL A 923 -38.13 -5.38 -10.13
CA VAL A 923 -38.94 -4.44 -10.95
C VAL A 923 -38.33 -4.30 -12.34
N TYR A 924 -39.12 -4.60 -13.36
CA TYR A 924 -38.75 -4.52 -14.78
C TYR A 924 -39.72 -3.54 -15.47
N PRO A 925 -39.26 -2.50 -16.17
CA PRO A 925 -40.16 -1.66 -16.93
C PRO A 925 -40.71 -2.45 -18.13
N ALA A 926 -41.97 -2.18 -18.48
CA ALA A 926 -42.58 -2.69 -19.69
C ALA A 926 -41.81 -2.19 -20.94
N ALA A 927 -41.65 -3.08 -21.93
CA ALA A 927 -40.90 -2.76 -23.14
C ALA A 927 -41.57 -1.64 -23.94
N VAL A 928 -40.80 -0.63 -24.34
CA VAL A 928 -41.25 0.43 -25.25
C VAL A 928 -41.19 -0.10 -26.69
N PRO A 929 -42.27 0.01 -27.48
CA PRO A 929 -42.24 -0.37 -28.90
C PRO A 929 -41.05 0.27 -29.64
N GLY A 930 -40.40 -0.52 -30.50
CA GLY A 930 -39.21 -0.10 -31.26
C GLY A 930 -37.88 -0.07 -30.51
N HIS A 931 -37.84 -0.21 -29.18
CA HIS A 931 -36.59 -0.25 -28.42
C HIS A 931 -36.06 -1.69 -28.27
N GLY A 932 -34.79 -1.92 -28.60
CA GLY A 932 -34.19 -3.26 -28.72
C GLY A 932 -33.85 -4.00 -27.42
N GLY A 933 -34.28 -3.51 -26.26
CA GLY A 933 -33.93 -4.05 -24.95
C GLY A 933 -34.95 -3.72 -23.87
N LEU A 934 -34.89 -4.45 -22.75
CA LEU A 934 -35.85 -4.38 -21.63
C LEU A 934 -35.65 -3.16 -20.69
N GLY A 935 -34.76 -2.21 -21.00
CA GLY A 935 -34.39 -1.11 -20.10
C GLY A 935 -33.60 -1.53 -18.85
N THR A 936 -33.30 -0.58 -17.97
CA THR A 936 -32.56 -0.79 -16.71
C THR A 936 -33.47 -1.41 -15.64
N HIS A 937 -33.17 -2.63 -15.19
CA HIS A 937 -33.98 -3.33 -14.17
C HIS A 937 -33.57 -2.97 -12.75
N LEU A 938 -34.47 -3.27 -11.82
CA LEU A 938 -34.19 -3.39 -10.40
C LEU A 938 -34.11 -4.89 -10.08
N THR A 939 -32.94 -5.34 -9.63
CA THR A 939 -32.78 -6.66 -9.01
C THR A 939 -32.37 -6.54 -7.54
N LEU A 940 -32.51 -7.64 -6.82
CA LEU A 940 -32.19 -7.73 -5.41
C LEU A 940 -31.15 -8.82 -5.21
N ASP A 941 -30.16 -8.59 -4.36
CA ASP A 941 -29.27 -9.66 -3.93
C ASP A 941 -29.87 -10.48 -2.78
N MET A 942 -29.16 -11.53 -2.35
CA MET A 942 -29.60 -12.42 -1.28
C MET A 942 -29.76 -11.70 0.08
N GLY A 943 -29.05 -10.59 0.31
CA GLY A 943 -29.26 -9.70 1.47
C GLY A 943 -30.47 -8.77 1.34
N GLY A 944 -31.08 -8.69 0.16
CA GLY A 944 -32.14 -7.74 -0.18
C GLY A 944 -31.62 -6.32 -0.37
N ARG A 945 -30.37 -6.15 -0.80
CA ARG A 945 -29.85 -4.87 -1.29
C ARG A 945 -30.28 -4.69 -2.75
N VAL A 946 -30.64 -3.46 -3.11
CA VAL A 946 -31.04 -3.10 -4.46
C VAL A 946 -29.82 -2.95 -5.37
N ARG A 947 -29.87 -3.60 -6.55
CA ARG A 947 -28.97 -3.40 -7.68
C ARG A 947 -29.79 -2.95 -8.89
N PHE A 948 -29.19 -2.13 -9.75
CA PHE A 948 -29.80 -1.67 -11.00
C PHE A 948 -29.01 -2.11 -12.23
N GLY A 949 -29.69 -2.26 -13.36
CA GLY A 949 -29.11 -2.73 -14.63
C GLY A 949 -29.51 -4.18 -14.94
N PRO A 950 -28.81 -4.86 -15.87
CA PRO A 950 -27.72 -4.35 -16.69
C PRO A 950 -28.16 -3.45 -17.85
N ASP A 951 -27.30 -2.54 -18.27
CA ASP A 951 -27.41 -1.84 -19.57
C ASP A 951 -27.03 -2.75 -20.77
N VAL A 952 -26.91 -2.17 -21.97
CA VAL A 952 -26.32 -2.84 -23.14
C VAL A 952 -25.32 -1.92 -23.82
N GLU A 953 -24.04 -2.28 -23.75
CA GLU A 953 -22.94 -1.62 -24.46
C GLU A 953 -22.21 -2.66 -25.34
N TRP A 954 -22.09 -2.40 -26.64
CA TRP A 954 -21.38 -3.29 -27.55
C TRP A 954 -19.88 -2.98 -27.50
N VAL A 955 -19.08 -3.99 -27.21
CA VAL A 955 -17.61 -3.90 -27.13
C VAL A 955 -16.98 -4.93 -28.08
N ASP A 956 -15.73 -4.68 -28.46
CA ASP A 956 -14.98 -5.57 -29.38
C ASP A 956 -14.00 -6.50 -28.65
N ASP A 957 -13.71 -6.25 -27.36
CA ASP A 957 -12.85 -7.06 -26.48
C ASP A 957 -13.68 -7.73 -25.36
N PRO A 958 -13.64 -9.07 -25.19
CA PRO A 958 -14.34 -9.75 -24.10
C PRO A 958 -13.77 -9.45 -22.69
N ASN A 959 -12.64 -8.75 -22.59
CA ASN A 959 -11.99 -8.38 -21.33
C ASN A 959 -12.31 -6.95 -20.86
N ASP A 960 -13.06 -6.14 -21.62
CA ASP A 960 -13.51 -4.82 -21.16
C ASP A 960 -14.61 -4.94 -20.09
N LEU A 961 -14.18 -5.22 -18.87
CA LEU A 961 -15.04 -5.32 -17.69
C LEU A 961 -15.10 -4.00 -16.89
N LYS A 962 -14.80 -2.86 -17.53
CA LYS A 962 -14.81 -1.54 -16.87
C LYS A 962 -16.22 -0.94 -16.84
N PRO A 963 -16.76 -0.59 -15.64
CA PRO A 963 -18.02 0.15 -15.53
C PRO A 963 -17.99 1.50 -16.22
N SER A 964 -19.07 1.84 -16.94
CA SER A 964 -19.18 3.05 -17.77
C SER A 964 -19.91 4.17 -17.03
N PRO A 965 -19.25 5.28 -16.64
CA PRO A 965 -19.91 6.37 -15.89
C PRO A 965 -20.98 7.10 -16.70
N ALA A 966 -20.86 7.14 -18.03
CA ALA A 966 -21.86 7.73 -18.91
C ALA A 966 -23.20 6.98 -18.83
N ARG A 967 -23.16 5.66 -18.67
CA ARG A 967 -24.35 4.80 -18.58
C ARG A 967 -25.13 4.99 -17.28
N LEU A 968 -24.47 5.38 -16.19
CA LEU A 968 -25.16 5.75 -14.96
C LEU A 968 -26.09 6.94 -15.20
N HIS A 969 -25.66 7.95 -15.95
CA HIS A 969 -26.49 9.13 -16.25
C HIS A 969 -27.74 8.77 -17.07
N GLU A 970 -27.60 7.90 -18.09
CA GLU A 970 -28.75 7.35 -18.83
C GLU A 970 -29.67 6.55 -17.90
N ALA A 971 -29.10 5.65 -17.09
CA ALA A 971 -29.82 4.72 -16.22
C ALA A 971 -30.64 5.43 -15.13
N LEU A 972 -30.14 6.53 -14.55
CA LEU A 972 -30.86 7.30 -13.51
C LEU A 972 -32.26 7.72 -13.98
N SER A 973 -32.40 8.18 -15.22
CA SER A 973 -33.69 8.59 -15.79
C SER A 973 -34.68 7.43 -15.91
N ALA A 974 -34.18 6.22 -16.24
CA ALA A 974 -34.99 5.01 -16.35
C ALA A 974 -35.37 4.45 -14.97
N ILE A 975 -34.50 4.55 -13.97
CA ILE A 975 -34.78 4.11 -12.59
C ILE A 975 -35.85 5.01 -11.97
N GLN A 976 -35.69 6.34 -12.07
CA GLN A 976 -36.67 7.32 -11.58
C GLN A 976 -38.04 7.20 -12.27
N ALA A 977 -38.14 6.53 -13.41
CA ALA A 977 -39.43 6.25 -14.07
C ALA A 977 -40.32 5.33 -13.22
N TYR A 978 -39.76 4.28 -12.59
CA TYR A 978 -40.50 3.32 -11.76
C TYR A 978 -40.20 3.40 -10.25
N LEU A 979 -39.15 4.10 -9.83
CA LEU A 979 -38.76 4.26 -8.42
C LEU A 979 -38.48 5.76 -8.13
N PRO A 980 -39.51 6.62 -8.09
CA PRO A 980 -39.34 8.08 -8.08
C PRO A 980 -38.68 8.64 -6.82
N ASN A 981 -38.75 7.92 -5.70
CA ASN A 981 -38.20 8.33 -4.40
C ASN A 981 -36.75 7.83 -4.17
N VAL A 982 -36.07 7.33 -5.21
CA VAL A 982 -34.68 6.90 -5.12
C VAL A 982 -33.74 8.10 -4.99
N ASP A 983 -32.72 7.98 -4.13
CA ASP A 983 -31.63 8.96 -4.02
C ASP A 983 -30.59 8.74 -5.15
N PRO A 984 -30.39 9.69 -6.09
CA PRO A 984 -29.40 9.54 -7.14
C PRO A 984 -27.95 9.51 -6.64
N GLU A 985 -27.65 10.18 -5.52
CA GLU A 985 -26.29 10.26 -4.97
C GLU A 985 -25.88 8.95 -4.27
N ALA A 986 -26.87 8.17 -3.81
CA ALA A 986 -26.67 6.84 -3.24
C ALA A 986 -26.59 5.70 -4.28
N ILE A 987 -26.59 5.99 -5.59
CA ILE A 987 -26.38 4.99 -6.65
C ILE A 987 -24.91 5.03 -7.14
N SER A 988 -24.16 3.97 -6.88
CA SER A 988 -22.77 3.81 -7.35
C SER A 988 -22.68 2.92 -8.59
N LEU A 989 -21.59 3.04 -9.35
CA LEU A 989 -21.14 1.93 -10.22
C LEU A 989 -20.84 0.70 -9.35
N ASP A 990 -21.08 -0.51 -9.89
CA ASP A 990 -20.84 -1.79 -9.22
C ASP A 990 -19.84 -2.63 -10.05
N TYR A 991 -20.33 -3.56 -10.88
CA TYR A 991 -19.52 -4.40 -11.78
C TYR A 991 -20.04 -4.39 -13.22
N CYS A 992 -19.23 -4.90 -14.14
CA CYS A 992 -19.65 -5.27 -15.49
C CYS A 992 -19.63 -6.79 -15.68
N GLY A 993 -20.53 -7.26 -16.54
CA GLY A 993 -20.48 -8.57 -17.16
C GLY A 993 -20.68 -8.49 -18.67
N ILE A 994 -20.12 -9.45 -19.41
CA ILE A 994 -20.23 -9.53 -20.88
C ILE A 994 -21.06 -10.76 -21.25
N ARG A 995 -22.03 -10.56 -22.14
CA ARG A 995 -22.90 -11.60 -22.68
C ARG A 995 -22.32 -12.13 -24.00
N PRO A 996 -22.13 -13.45 -24.18
CA PRO A 996 -21.71 -14.02 -25.45
C PRO A 996 -22.87 -13.96 -26.46
N LYS A 997 -22.72 -13.14 -27.50
CA LYS A 997 -23.70 -12.97 -28.59
C LYS A 997 -23.15 -13.53 -29.91
N LEU A 998 -24.07 -13.98 -30.77
CA LEU A 998 -23.78 -14.42 -32.15
C LEU A 998 -24.18 -13.37 -33.21
N GLY A 999 -24.52 -12.15 -32.79
CA GLY A 999 -24.86 -11.02 -33.64
C GLY A 999 -25.23 -9.79 -32.82
N ARG A 1000 -25.15 -8.58 -33.41
CA ARG A 1000 -25.50 -7.30 -32.76
C ARG A 1000 -27.03 -7.07 -32.64
N GLY A 1001 -27.76 -8.12 -32.27
CA GLY A 1001 -29.22 -8.15 -32.18
C GLY A 1001 -29.78 -7.82 -30.78
N GLY A 1002 -31.04 -7.41 -30.74
CA GLY A 1002 -31.77 -7.07 -29.51
C GLY A 1002 -31.99 -8.26 -28.56
N ALA A 1003 -32.49 -7.97 -27.36
CA ALA A 1003 -32.73 -8.97 -26.32
C ALA A 1003 -34.17 -9.53 -26.27
N LEU A 1004 -35.08 -8.99 -27.10
CA LEU A 1004 -36.52 -9.27 -27.04
C LEU A 1004 -37.12 -9.72 -28.37
N ASN A 1005 -38.05 -10.68 -28.25
CA ASN A 1005 -39.02 -11.14 -29.25
C ASN A 1005 -38.48 -11.68 -30.58
N THR A 1006 -39.27 -12.56 -31.19
CA THR A 1006 -39.03 -13.12 -32.52
C THR A 1006 -39.16 -12.04 -33.60
N GLY A 1007 -38.07 -11.79 -34.33
CA GLY A 1007 -38.02 -10.79 -35.40
C GLY A 1007 -36.65 -10.74 -36.08
N LYS A 1008 -36.46 -9.79 -37.01
CA LYS A 1008 -35.16 -9.58 -37.69
C LYS A 1008 -34.08 -9.17 -36.68
N GLY A 1009 -33.25 -10.12 -36.26
CA GLY A 1009 -32.13 -9.92 -35.34
C GLY A 1009 -32.20 -10.71 -34.03
N PHE A 1010 -33.28 -11.47 -33.76
CA PHE A 1010 -33.26 -12.45 -32.68
C PHE A 1010 -32.34 -13.63 -33.04
N ILE A 1011 -31.49 -14.05 -32.11
CA ILE A 1011 -30.67 -15.26 -32.24
C ILE A 1011 -30.84 -16.09 -30.96
N ASP A 1012 -31.13 -17.37 -31.14
CA ASP A 1012 -31.34 -18.35 -30.07
C ASP A 1012 -30.00 -18.89 -29.53
N PHE A 1013 -30.06 -19.73 -28.50
CA PHE A 1013 -28.93 -20.60 -28.17
C PHE A 1013 -28.66 -21.58 -29.32
N VAL A 1014 -27.40 -21.95 -29.54
CA VAL A 1014 -27.05 -23.11 -30.39
C VAL A 1014 -26.39 -24.17 -29.52
N ILE A 1015 -27.05 -25.32 -29.42
CA ILE A 1015 -26.63 -26.49 -28.64
C ILE A 1015 -26.77 -27.71 -29.56
N GLN A 1016 -25.67 -28.11 -30.19
CA GLN A 1016 -25.67 -29.13 -31.25
C GLN A 1016 -24.37 -29.94 -31.29
N LYS A 1017 -24.46 -31.20 -31.72
CA LYS A 1017 -23.33 -31.99 -32.20
C LYS A 1017 -22.98 -31.54 -33.61
N GLU A 1018 -21.71 -31.30 -33.90
CA GLU A 1018 -21.32 -30.76 -35.20
C GLU A 1018 -21.26 -31.84 -36.28
N GLU A 1019 -21.91 -31.58 -37.42
CA GLU A 1019 -21.87 -32.47 -38.58
C GLU A 1019 -20.42 -32.62 -39.08
N GLY A 1020 -19.99 -33.85 -39.36
CA GLY A 1020 -18.61 -34.18 -39.72
C GLY A 1020 -17.63 -34.33 -38.54
N PHE A 1021 -18.04 -34.04 -37.30
CA PHE A 1021 -17.20 -34.15 -36.11
C PHE A 1021 -17.90 -34.95 -35.00
N PRO A 1022 -17.88 -36.30 -35.08
CA PRO A 1022 -18.56 -37.16 -34.10
C PRO A 1022 -17.93 -37.00 -32.71
N GLY A 1023 -18.72 -36.59 -31.72
CA GLY A 1023 -18.24 -36.36 -30.35
C GLY A 1023 -17.92 -34.89 -30.04
N PHE A 1024 -17.91 -33.99 -31.03
CA PHE A 1024 -17.80 -32.55 -30.76
C PHE A 1024 -19.19 -31.92 -30.57
N VAL A 1025 -19.43 -31.32 -29.41
CA VAL A 1025 -20.70 -30.64 -29.07
C VAL A 1025 -20.44 -29.18 -28.71
N ASN A 1026 -21.14 -28.28 -29.40
CA ASN A 1026 -20.99 -26.84 -29.31
C ASN A 1026 -22.13 -26.20 -28.53
N LEU A 1027 -21.81 -25.38 -27.51
CA LEU A 1027 -22.75 -24.55 -26.76
C LEU A 1027 -22.44 -23.06 -27.01
N LEU A 1028 -23.07 -22.48 -28.03
CA LEU A 1028 -22.72 -21.15 -28.56
C LEU A 1028 -23.84 -20.13 -28.31
N GLY A 1029 -23.46 -18.90 -27.95
CA GLY A 1029 -24.38 -17.79 -27.70
C GLY A 1029 -25.18 -17.88 -26.38
N ILE A 1030 -24.65 -18.58 -25.37
CA ILE A 1030 -25.34 -18.85 -24.09
C ILE A 1030 -25.34 -17.61 -23.17
N GLU A 1031 -26.10 -16.59 -23.58
CA GLU A 1031 -26.46 -15.42 -22.76
C GLU A 1031 -27.62 -15.72 -21.79
N SER A 1032 -28.29 -14.70 -21.21
CA SER A 1032 -29.54 -14.91 -20.45
C SER A 1032 -30.61 -15.60 -21.33
N PRO A 1033 -31.31 -16.64 -20.82
CA PRO A 1033 -31.40 -17.08 -19.42
C PRO A 1033 -30.47 -18.26 -19.04
N GLY A 1034 -29.24 -18.30 -19.56
CA GLY A 1034 -28.29 -19.42 -19.42
C GLY A 1034 -28.03 -19.93 -17.99
N LEU A 1035 -28.00 -19.04 -16.98
CA LEU A 1035 -27.93 -19.43 -15.56
C LEU A 1035 -29.12 -20.31 -15.18
N THR A 1036 -30.35 -19.83 -15.46
CA THR A 1036 -31.61 -20.55 -15.23
C THR A 1036 -31.68 -21.83 -16.06
N SER A 1037 -31.16 -21.81 -17.29
CA SER A 1037 -31.20 -22.94 -18.21
C SER A 1037 -30.13 -24.01 -17.97
N SER A 1038 -29.12 -23.75 -17.14
CA SER A 1038 -27.89 -24.56 -17.00
C SER A 1038 -28.14 -26.07 -16.88
N LEU A 1039 -29.02 -26.49 -15.96
CA LEU A 1039 -29.36 -27.90 -15.75
C LEU A 1039 -30.12 -28.53 -16.93
N ALA A 1040 -31.01 -27.78 -17.59
CA ALA A 1040 -31.73 -28.24 -18.78
C ALA A 1040 -30.84 -28.30 -20.03
N ILE A 1041 -29.82 -27.42 -20.10
CA ILE A 1041 -28.76 -27.49 -21.11
C ILE A 1041 -27.96 -28.79 -20.91
N ALA A 1042 -27.67 -29.17 -19.66
CA ALA A 1042 -26.99 -30.44 -19.35
C ALA A 1042 -27.83 -31.67 -19.75
N GLU A 1043 -29.14 -31.71 -19.41
CA GLU A 1043 -30.07 -32.76 -19.90
C GLU A 1043 -30.06 -32.85 -21.44
N LYS A 1044 -30.01 -31.70 -22.14
CA LYS A 1044 -29.98 -31.65 -23.60
C LYS A 1044 -28.65 -32.12 -24.19
N VAL A 1045 -27.51 -31.81 -23.57
CA VAL A 1045 -26.19 -32.28 -24.02
C VAL A 1045 -26.05 -33.80 -23.83
N GLU A 1046 -26.48 -34.34 -22.68
CA GLU A 1046 -26.54 -35.79 -22.46
C GLU A 1046 -27.43 -36.47 -23.53
N GLY A 1047 -28.60 -35.88 -23.80
CA GLY A 1047 -29.50 -36.35 -24.87
C GLY A 1047 -28.85 -36.37 -26.25
N ILE A 1048 -28.05 -35.36 -26.61
CA ILE A 1048 -27.36 -35.27 -27.91
C ILE A 1048 -26.24 -36.31 -28.08
N LEU A 1049 -25.70 -36.84 -26.97
CA LEU A 1049 -24.64 -37.86 -26.98
C LEU A 1049 -25.19 -39.29 -26.91
N TYR A 1050 -26.28 -39.51 -26.16
CA TYR A 1050 -26.69 -40.85 -25.72
C TYR A 1050 -28.19 -41.18 -25.95
N ARG A 1051 -28.94 -40.42 -26.76
CA ARG A 1051 -30.34 -40.70 -27.13
C ARG A 1051 -30.62 -40.43 -28.61
#